data_AF-A0A238H447-F1
#
_entry.id   AF-A0A238H447-F1
#
_cell.length_a   1.000
_cell.length_b   1.000
_cell.length_c   1.000
_cell.angle_alpha   90.00
_cell.angle_beta   90.00
_cell.angle_gamma   90.00
#
_symmetry.space_group_name_H-M   'P 1'
#
loop_
_entity.id
_entity.type
_entity.pdbx_description
1 polymer ?
#
loop_
_entity_poly.entity_id
_entity_poly.type
_entity_poly.pdbx_seq_one_letter_code
_entity_poly.pdbx_strand_id
1 'polypeptide(L)'
;MDIARRLLTAFGVARFVVCGEMPVASRNMLYDAGCEVREQLDDDPACLVCVGLAEGELWRLLEQVKRGRIAGVYIERQADDEIGTRDELEKRCFSLDYRKHPYYHRVFGYADLERADALLATLLEPLDAQAAALYPLPRLLEERDLHMDMLREAGRRSDAHVIRYEWASQFIRPNDAVLDAACGLGYGTHVMQHLSLGATFVGIDGSDWAIDYANRCFGGGNVRYVAGYLPDALSGYGDASFDVVVSFETLEHVAEPRRLLSEFARILRPGGRVVTSVPNDWSDETGADPNPHHFHVYTWERLRNEIAEHFIVESATRQIASGCKRLDVACEWVPRPRLLESVPLESAGLVEAEWWLAVGMKAPQLGHGVVYRETVHEAFNGRTHLVDFAEHYENPWLVHGMVEIPYRLQRRDGLMDIADDVLSRHDRKTPDYGAALAVKGYGLLEQLPAGTRPPALVQWDADVCAYLEIGSSNPHVRRWYVSLTFLRARLDMRSGDRLRAKAGFEQIASADVADITPTLGTKVVEAALRLGLLCWHDGETERARAAWLSGLTAAGRLFQCDWMEFYGNTRRPMGFAMNDAVEIVDRASACAQALSISNGASVSVGTRLYGVLRQSLRSAVGQLEVDLRAALEVKGHLEQLTLERLERIHTLEAQLRDTDKAFRFAERLSLERLSEIQALDQRATAFDLALEEAKRLSQERLARTMTLDAQLAETNKALDEVKKLSIERLDKLMLLEKQLKETAATHETRLEQTDAALNEMKALADERLERIHTLEAQLRDTDKAFRFAERLSLERLSEIQVLDQRATAFDLALEETKRLSKERLAQLMALDAQLAETNKALDEVKELSIERLDKLMLLEEQLKETAAAHETRLEQADAALIEMKALADERLERIRALELQLAAHAAEHSTDAEIKTGQDVAKKL
;
A
#
# COMPACT_ATOMS: atom_id res chain seq x y z
N MET A 1 18.45 18.04 -17.31
CA MET A 1 18.00 16.99 -18.24
C MET A 1 16.78 16.24 -17.70
N ASP A 2 16.78 15.84 -16.41
CA ASP A 2 15.67 15.07 -15.83
C ASP A 2 14.31 15.78 -15.90
N ILE A 3 14.24 17.07 -15.54
CA ILE A 3 13.04 17.92 -15.70
C ILE A 3 12.43 17.78 -17.11
N ALA A 4 13.24 17.94 -18.16
CA ALA A 4 12.77 17.88 -19.53
C ALA A 4 12.19 16.51 -19.89
N ARG A 5 12.83 15.41 -19.44
CA ARG A 5 12.31 14.05 -19.64
C ARG A 5 10.96 13.87 -18.97
N ARG A 6 10.81 14.34 -17.74
CA ARG A 6 9.56 14.27 -16.97
C ARG A 6 8.43 15.04 -17.66
N LEU A 7 8.71 16.27 -18.11
CA LEU A 7 7.75 17.10 -18.83
C LEU A 7 7.33 16.48 -20.18
N LEU A 8 8.29 15.98 -20.96
CA LEU A 8 7.99 15.29 -22.22
C LEU A 8 7.19 13.99 -21.99
N THR A 9 7.44 13.29 -20.89
CA THR A 9 6.69 12.08 -20.52
C THR A 9 5.23 12.38 -20.19
N ALA A 10 4.98 13.49 -19.48
CA ALA A 10 3.63 13.86 -19.06
C ALA A 10 2.83 14.60 -20.16
N PHE A 11 3.47 15.47 -20.93
CA PHE A 11 2.79 16.42 -21.82
C PHE A 11 3.18 16.29 -23.30
N GLY A 12 4.19 15.47 -23.63
CA GLY A 12 4.71 15.37 -25.00
C GLY A 12 5.28 16.70 -25.49
N VAL A 13 5.12 16.96 -26.80
CA VAL A 13 5.51 18.23 -27.42
C VAL A 13 4.45 19.28 -27.11
N ALA A 14 4.79 20.24 -26.25
CA ALA A 14 3.82 21.19 -25.72
C ALA A 14 4.44 22.58 -25.47
N ARG A 15 3.58 23.51 -25.04
CA ARG A 15 3.99 24.82 -24.52
C ARG A 15 4.16 24.75 -23.00
N PHE A 16 5.34 25.14 -22.54
CA PHE A 16 5.71 25.23 -21.13
C PHE A 16 6.00 26.68 -20.76
N VAL A 17 5.43 27.13 -19.64
CA VAL A 17 5.82 28.40 -19.01
C VAL A 17 6.71 28.07 -17.83
N VAL A 18 7.95 28.55 -17.85
CA VAL A 18 8.95 28.32 -16.81
C VAL A 18 9.03 29.53 -15.90
N CYS A 19 8.79 29.32 -14.61
CA CYS A 19 8.99 30.30 -13.56
C CYS A 19 10.14 29.83 -12.67
N GLY A 20 11.26 30.57 -12.69
CA GLY A 20 12.49 30.25 -11.97
C GLY A 20 13.62 29.75 -12.87
N GLU A 21 14.63 29.10 -12.29
CA GLU A 21 15.89 28.78 -12.96
C GLU A 21 15.92 27.35 -13.52
N MET A 22 15.34 27.14 -14.70
CA MET A 22 15.48 25.85 -15.39
C MET A 22 16.87 25.70 -16.03
N PRO A 23 17.59 24.58 -15.79
CA PRO A 23 18.91 24.35 -16.38
C PRO A 23 18.92 24.44 -17.91
N VAL A 24 19.94 25.10 -18.48
CA VAL A 24 20.08 25.29 -19.94
C VAL A 24 20.00 23.98 -20.72
N ALA A 25 20.59 22.91 -20.20
CA ALA A 25 20.52 21.59 -20.83
C ALA A 25 19.09 21.05 -20.91
N SER A 26 18.27 21.23 -19.86
CA SER A 26 16.84 20.87 -19.90
C SER A 26 16.09 21.72 -20.92
N ARG A 27 16.39 23.02 -20.98
CA ARG A 27 15.76 23.96 -21.95
C ARG A 27 16.07 23.57 -23.39
N ASN A 28 17.33 23.29 -23.70
CA ASN A 28 17.76 22.85 -25.02
C ASN A 28 17.09 21.53 -25.41
N MET A 29 16.99 20.57 -24.50
CA MET A 29 16.31 19.31 -24.77
C MET A 29 14.83 19.51 -25.13
N LEU A 30 14.12 20.43 -24.47
CA LEU A 30 12.74 20.75 -24.79
C LEU A 30 12.63 21.42 -26.18
N TYR A 31 13.53 22.35 -26.50
CA TYR A 31 13.57 22.97 -27.83
C TYR A 31 13.89 21.97 -28.95
N ASP A 32 14.84 21.07 -28.71
CA ASP A 32 15.22 20.01 -29.67
C ASP A 32 14.05 19.04 -29.91
N ALA A 33 13.21 18.82 -28.90
CA ALA A 33 11.97 18.06 -29.02
C ALA A 33 10.82 18.84 -29.70
N GLY A 34 11.02 20.11 -30.05
CA GLY A 34 10.02 20.97 -30.69
C GLY A 34 9.05 21.67 -29.72
N CYS A 35 9.34 21.68 -28.42
CA CYS A 35 8.50 22.35 -27.42
C CYS A 35 8.71 23.86 -27.44
N GLU A 36 7.67 24.58 -27.02
CA GLU A 36 7.74 26.01 -26.80
C GLU A 36 7.98 26.30 -25.31
N VAL A 37 9.09 26.97 -24.97
CA VAL A 37 9.43 27.32 -23.59
C VAL A 37 9.43 28.83 -23.43
N ARG A 38 8.55 29.35 -22.57
CA ARG A 38 8.37 30.79 -22.30
C ARG A 38 8.63 31.11 -20.84
N GLU A 39 8.96 32.36 -20.54
CA GLU A 39 9.20 32.85 -19.17
C GLU A 39 8.06 33.74 -18.65
N GLN A 40 7.17 34.19 -19.54
CA GLN A 40 6.00 35.00 -19.20
C GLN A 40 4.75 34.14 -19.25
N LEU A 41 3.90 34.27 -18.23
CA LEU A 41 2.60 33.65 -18.19
C LEU A 41 1.69 34.29 -19.25
N ASP A 42 1.36 33.52 -20.27
CA ASP A 42 0.47 33.86 -21.37
C ASP A 42 -0.82 33.01 -21.33
N ASP A 43 -1.69 33.19 -22.31
CA ASP A 43 -2.92 32.38 -22.40
C ASP A 43 -2.58 30.92 -22.79
N ASP A 44 -3.03 29.98 -21.93
CA ASP A 44 -3.09 28.52 -22.12
C ASP A 44 -1.75 27.76 -22.29
N PRO A 45 -0.85 27.76 -21.28
CA PRO A 45 0.25 26.80 -21.25
C PRO A 45 -0.26 25.39 -20.90
N ALA A 46 0.39 24.36 -21.45
CA ALA A 46 0.10 22.99 -21.08
C ALA A 46 0.54 22.72 -19.63
N CYS A 47 1.74 23.20 -19.28
CA CYS A 47 2.26 23.06 -17.93
C CYS A 47 3.03 24.30 -17.47
N LEU A 48 2.78 24.69 -16.22
CA LEU A 48 3.55 25.67 -15.49
C LEU A 48 4.70 24.97 -14.75
N VAL A 49 5.93 25.37 -15.03
CA VAL A 49 7.14 24.71 -14.55
C VAL A 49 7.83 25.64 -13.54
N CYS A 50 7.66 25.35 -12.26
CA CYS A 50 8.20 26.11 -11.14
C CYS A 50 9.49 25.46 -10.63
N VAL A 51 10.65 26.10 -10.85
CA VAL A 51 11.96 25.53 -10.50
C VAL A 51 12.74 26.50 -9.62
N GLY A 52 13.02 26.11 -8.39
CA GLY A 52 13.84 26.91 -7.46
C GLY A 52 13.21 28.25 -7.06
N LEU A 53 11.88 28.37 -7.12
CA LEU A 53 11.18 29.57 -6.66
C LEU A 53 11.19 29.68 -5.14
N ALA A 54 11.33 30.90 -4.63
CA ALA A 54 11.15 31.17 -3.22
C ALA A 54 9.71 30.85 -2.77
N GLU A 55 9.53 30.49 -1.50
CA GLU A 55 8.24 30.04 -0.99
C GLU A 55 7.09 31.02 -1.22
N GLY A 56 7.27 32.29 -0.82
CA GLY A 56 6.24 33.30 -1.00
C GLY A 56 5.91 33.59 -2.47
N GLU A 57 6.86 33.37 -3.38
CA GLU A 57 6.64 33.54 -4.83
C GLU A 57 5.84 32.36 -5.39
N LEU A 58 6.20 31.13 -5.01
CA LEU A 58 5.47 29.92 -5.41
C LEU A 58 4.00 30.01 -5.01
N TRP A 59 3.69 30.35 -3.75
CA TRP A 59 2.31 30.37 -3.29
C TRP A 59 1.47 31.46 -3.94
N ARG A 60 2.01 32.68 -4.09
CA ARG A 60 1.32 33.73 -4.84
C ARG A 60 1.07 33.32 -6.28
N LEU A 61 2.03 32.64 -6.92
CA LEU A 61 1.88 32.17 -8.29
C LEU A 61 0.76 31.12 -8.38
N LEU A 62 0.73 30.12 -7.49
CA LEU A 62 -0.31 29.10 -7.48
C LEU A 62 -1.70 29.67 -7.15
N GLU A 63 -1.79 30.68 -6.30
CA GLU A 63 -3.06 31.40 -6.04
C GLU A 63 -3.53 32.22 -7.25
N GLN A 64 -2.60 32.80 -8.01
CA GLN A 64 -2.91 33.63 -9.20
C GLN A 64 -3.33 32.80 -10.41
N VAL A 65 -2.77 31.58 -10.55
CA VAL A 65 -3.07 30.67 -11.65
C VAL A 65 -4.52 30.22 -11.53
N LYS A 66 -5.35 30.75 -12.43
CA LYS A 66 -6.78 30.44 -12.44
C LYS A 66 -7.03 28.99 -12.82
N ARG A 67 -7.81 28.32 -11.97
CA ARG A 67 -8.41 27.00 -12.15
C ARG A 67 -9.00 26.85 -13.56
N GLY A 68 -8.64 25.78 -14.26
CA GLY A 68 -9.21 25.42 -15.57
C GLY A 68 -8.48 25.94 -16.82
N ARG A 69 -7.29 26.56 -16.72
CA ARG A 69 -6.52 27.06 -17.89
C ARG A 69 -5.16 26.39 -18.13
N ILE A 70 -4.71 25.53 -17.21
CA ILE A 70 -3.41 24.85 -17.29
C ILE A 70 -3.65 23.37 -17.01
N ALA A 71 -3.09 22.49 -17.85
CA ALA A 71 -3.26 21.04 -17.71
C ALA A 71 -2.40 20.46 -16.57
N GLY A 72 -1.27 21.09 -16.24
CA GLY A 72 -0.51 20.70 -15.05
C GLY A 72 0.46 21.74 -14.50
N VAL A 73 0.98 21.47 -13.31
CA VAL A 73 1.98 22.26 -12.63
C VAL A 73 3.09 21.33 -12.15
N TYR A 74 4.30 21.54 -12.66
CA TYR A 74 5.50 20.85 -12.20
C TYR A 74 6.23 21.76 -11.20
N ILE A 75 6.50 21.26 -10.00
CA ILE A 75 7.22 22.00 -8.97
C ILE A 75 8.49 21.22 -8.65
N GLU A 76 9.64 21.90 -8.62
CA GLU A 76 10.92 21.35 -8.19
C GLU A 76 11.66 22.34 -7.28
N ARG A 77 12.12 21.84 -6.12
CA ARG A 77 12.77 22.63 -5.07
C ARG A 77 13.86 21.83 -4.35
N GLN A 78 14.76 22.53 -3.67
CA GLN A 78 15.76 21.92 -2.79
C GLN A 78 15.11 21.54 -1.45
N ALA A 79 15.61 20.47 -0.81
CA ALA A 79 15.05 19.94 0.44
C ALA A 79 15.40 20.76 1.70
N ASP A 80 16.30 21.74 1.61
CA ASP A 80 16.69 22.64 2.71
C ASP A 80 15.79 23.89 2.86
N ASP A 81 14.73 23.98 2.06
CA ASP A 81 13.68 25.01 2.16
C ASP A 81 12.73 24.76 3.35
N GLU A 82 12.14 25.83 3.92
CA GLU A 82 11.22 25.82 5.10
C GLU A 82 9.98 24.90 4.97
N ILE A 83 9.67 24.42 3.76
CA ILE A 83 8.51 23.55 3.47
C ILE A 83 8.69 22.12 4.02
N GLY A 84 9.92 21.66 4.21
CA GLY A 84 10.23 20.33 4.77
C GLY A 84 10.21 19.21 3.74
N THR A 85 9.12 18.45 3.68
CA THR A 85 9.00 17.19 2.92
C THR A 85 8.11 17.32 1.68
N ARG A 86 8.19 16.35 0.77
CA ARG A 86 7.29 16.25 -0.39
C ARG A 86 5.83 16.18 0.04
N ASP A 87 5.53 15.42 1.10
CA ASP A 87 4.15 15.25 1.58
C ASP A 87 3.60 16.58 2.14
N GLU A 88 4.45 17.42 2.75
CA GLU A 88 4.07 18.77 3.20
C GLU A 88 3.84 19.73 2.02
N LEU A 89 4.70 19.65 0.99
CA LEU A 89 4.51 20.38 -0.26
C LEU A 89 3.16 20.03 -0.92
N GLU A 90 2.88 18.73 -1.04
CA GLU A 90 1.63 18.21 -1.61
C GLU A 90 0.41 18.66 -0.80
N LYS A 91 0.41 18.47 0.53
CA LYS A 91 -0.68 18.93 1.42
C LYS A 91 -0.98 20.40 1.25
N ARG A 92 0.05 21.24 1.14
CA ARG A 92 -0.13 22.68 0.94
C ARG A 92 -0.73 22.99 -0.43
N CYS A 93 -0.27 22.31 -1.49
CA CYS A 93 -0.88 22.47 -2.81
C CYS A 93 -2.35 22.00 -2.82
N PHE A 94 -2.67 20.90 -2.15
CA PHE A 94 -4.05 20.40 -2.06
C PHE A 94 -4.98 21.37 -1.33
N SER A 95 -4.46 22.12 -0.34
CA SER A 95 -5.20 23.21 0.32
C SER A 95 -5.51 24.40 -0.61
N LEU A 96 -4.79 24.52 -1.73
CA LEU A 96 -5.02 25.51 -2.79
C LEU A 96 -5.88 24.95 -3.94
N ASP A 97 -6.56 23.83 -3.72
CA ASP A 97 -7.39 23.12 -4.70
C ASP A 97 -6.62 22.61 -5.92
N TYR A 98 -5.48 21.96 -5.64
CA TYR A 98 -4.76 21.09 -6.58
C TYR A 98 -4.94 19.61 -6.21
N ARG A 99 -4.60 18.73 -7.15
CA ARG A 99 -4.47 17.28 -6.94
C ARG A 99 -3.29 16.74 -7.74
N LYS A 100 -2.82 15.53 -7.45
CA LYS A 100 -1.82 14.83 -8.25
C LYS A 100 -2.32 14.70 -9.69
N HIS A 101 -1.46 15.00 -10.65
CA HIS A 101 -1.76 14.80 -12.06
C HIS A 101 -1.80 13.29 -12.39
N PRO A 102 -2.64 12.82 -13.33
CA PRO A 102 -2.70 11.41 -13.72
C PRO A 102 -1.35 10.77 -14.08
N TYR A 103 -0.43 11.55 -14.66
CA TYR A 103 0.92 11.10 -15.02
C TYR A 103 1.93 11.09 -13.87
N TYR A 104 1.51 11.39 -12.64
CA TYR A 104 2.40 11.51 -11.48
C TYR A 104 3.33 10.31 -11.35
N HIS A 105 2.80 9.09 -11.33
CA HIS A 105 3.63 7.89 -11.13
C HIS A 105 4.39 7.42 -12.36
N ARG A 106 4.01 7.88 -13.55
CA ARG A 106 4.79 7.68 -14.78
C ARG A 106 6.03 8.59 -14.80
N VAL A 107 5.95 9.72 -14.11
CA VAL A 107 7.03 10.70 -13.93
C VAL A 107 7.90 10.38 -12.72
N PHE A 108 7.27 9.97 -11.61
CA PHE A 108 7.92 9.62 -10.36
C PHE A 108 7.67 8.14 -10.05
N GLY A 109 8.64 7.29 -10.40
CA GLY A 109 8.53 5.85 -10.19
C GLY A 109 8.20 5.50 -8.73
N TYR A 110 7.29 4.56 -8.52
CA TYR A 110 6.74 4.25 -7.19
C TYR A 110 7.80 3.97 -6.11
N ALA A 111 8.81 3.17 -6.43
CA ALA A 111 9.93 2.88 -5.53
C ALA A 111 10.92 4.05 -5.40
N ASP A 112 10.98 4.95 -6.38
CA ASP A 112 11.87 6.11 -6.36
C ASP A 112 11.38 7.18 -5.36
N LEU A 113 10.08 7.15 -5.02
CA LEU A 113 9.49 7.99 -3.97
C LEU A 113 10.04 7.70 -2.56
N GLU A 114 10.86 6.65 -2.38
CA GLU A 114 11.63 6.41 -1.15
C GLU A 114 12.83 7.34 -0.98
N ARG A 115 13.35 7.93 -2.07
CA ARG A 115 14.66 8.61 -2.09
C ARG A 115 14.56 10.13 -2.23
N ALA A 116 13.43 10.72 -1.83
CA ALA A 116 13.10 12.13 -2.10
C ALA A 116 13.92 13.18 -1.31
N ASP A 117 14.97 12.77 -0.59
CA ASP A 117 15.56 13.57 0.50
C ASP A 117 16.44 14.75 0.07
N ALA A 118 16.77 14.90 -1.22
CA ALA A 118 17.62 15.99 -1.71
C ALA A 118 16.89 16.99 -2.62
N LEU A 119 15.88 16.55 -3.38
CA LEU A 119 15.17 17.35 -4.35
C LEU A 119 13.68 17.03 -4.27
N LEU A 120 12.89 18.00 -3.82
CA LEU A 120 11.44 17.89 -3.72
C LEU A 120 10.84 18.20 -5.09
N ALA A 121 10.25 17.21 -5.73
CA ALA A 121 9.55 17.39 -6.99
C ALA A 121 8.14 16.78 -6.94
N THR A 122 7.18 17.47 -7.56
CA THR A 122 5.79 17.00 -7.66
C THR A 122 5.14 17.48 -8.96
N LEU A 123 4.12 16.77 -9.41
CA LEU A 123 3.34 17.08 -10.62
C LEU A 123 1.86 17.08 -10.28
N LEU A 124 1.22 18.23 -10.49
CA LEU A 124 -0.12 18.51 -10.02
C LEU A 124 -1.01 19.01 -11.15
N GLU A 125 -2.32 19.00 -10.93
CA GLU A 125 -3.31 19.68 -11.76
C GLU A 125 -4.28 20.47 -10.89
N PRO A 126 -4.77 21.63 -11.36
CA PRO A 126 -5.78 22.40 -10.65
C PRO A 126 -7.15 21.70 -10.72
N LEU A 127 -7.93 21.77 -9.65
CA LEU A 127 -9.32 21.33 -9.66
C LEU A 127 -10.23 22.33 -10.36
N ASP A 128 -11.36 21.84 -10.89
CA ASP A 128 -12.47 22.71 -11.29
C ASP A 128 -12.98 23.53 -10.10
N ALA A 129 -13.28 24.80 -10.33
CA ALA A 129 -13.67 25.73 -9.28
C ALA A 129 -15.03 25.39 -8.65
N GLN A 130 -15.98 24.86 -9.43
CA GLN A 130 -17.29 24.45 -8.91
C GLN A 130 -17.17 23.17 -8.09
N ALA A 131 -16.40 22.19 -8.59
CA ALA A 131 -16.12 20.96 -7.88
C ALA A 131 -15.40 21.23 -6.53
N ALA A 132 -14.37 22.07 -6.53
CA ALA A 132 -13.64 22.46 -5.33
C ALA A 132 -14.51 23.19 -4.29
N ALA A 133 -15.48 24.01 -4.73
CA ALA A 133 -16.39 24.70 -3.84
C ALA A 133 -17.41 23.76 -3.17
N LEU A 134 -17.88 22.74 -3.89
CA LEU A 134 -18.83 21.75 -3.37
C LEU A 134 -18.14 20.70 -2.49
N TYR A 135 -16.92 20.32 -2.85
CA TYR A 135 -16.12 19.32 -2.15
C TYR A 135 -14.76 19.87 -1.74
N PRO A 136 -14.73 20.82 -0.79
CA PRO A 136 -13.48 21.38 -0.29
C PRO A 136 -12.70 20.31 0.49
N LEU A 137 -11.36 20.42 0.53
CA LEU A 137 -10.51 19.43 1.17
C LEU A 137 -10.90 19.09 2.63
N PRO A 138 -11.26 20.07 3.50
CA PRO A 138 -11.74 19.75 4.85
C PRO A 138 -12.92 18.79 4.88
N ARG A 139 -13.85 18.88 3.92
CA ARG A 139 -15.00 17.99 3.82
C ARG A 139 -14.59 16.56 3.43
N LEU A 140 -13.60 16.42 2.54
CA LEU A 140 -13.02 15.11 2.21
C LEU A 140 -12.28 14.51 3.42
N LEU A 141 -11.59 15.33 4.20
CA LEU A 141 -10.87 14.88 5.39
C LEU A 141 -11.81 14.39 6.50
N GLU A 142 -13.01 14.97 6.63
CA GLU A 142 -14.06 14.47 7.53
C GLU A 142 -14.54 13.06 7.16
N GLU A 143 -14.55 12.74 5.87
CA GLU A 143 -15.00 11.45 5.33
C GLU A 143 -13.83 10.51 5.03
N ARG A 144 -12.57 10.88 5.36
CA ARG A 144 -11.32 10.28 4.85
C ARG A 144 -11.23 8.76 4.91
N ASP A 145 -11.80 8.16 5.95
CA ASP A 145 -11.71 6.71 6.16
C ASP A 145 -12.70 5.92 5.30
N LEU A 146 -13.77 6.57 4.83
CA LEU A 146 -14.79 5.98 3.94
C LEU A 146 -14.65 6.48 2.49
N HIS A 147 -14.39 7.78 2.33
CA HIS A 147 -14.40 8.47 1.05
C HIS A 147 -13.25 9.49 0.97
N MET A 148 -12.14 9.10 0.32
CA MET A 148 -11.03 10.01 0.03
C MET A 148 -10.63 9.97 -1.44
N ASP A 149 -10.42 11.14 -2.03
CA ASP A 149 -9.78 11.27 -3.35
C ASP A 149 -8.28 11.10 -3.17
N MET A 150 -7.74 9.95 -3.60
CA MET A 150 -6.32 9.63 -3.42
C MET A 150 -5.40 10.55 -4.22
N LEU A 151 -5.89 11.33 -5.18
CA LEU A 151 -5.10 12.39 -5.83
C LEU A 151 -4.98 13.65 -4.95
N ARG A 152 -5.78 13.77 -3.89
CA ARG A 152 -5.77 14.87 -2.91
C ARG A 152 -5.29 14.45 -1.52
N GLU A 153 -4.75 13.24 -1.40
CA GLU A 153 -4.08 12.75 -0.20
C GLU A 153 -2.58 12.62 -0.46
N ALA A 154 -1.76 13.00 0.52
CA ALA A 154 -0.31 12.87 0.45
C ALA A 154 0.16 11.58 1.11
N GLY A 155 1.33 11.09 0.72
CA GLY A 155 2.01 9.97 1.37
C GLY A 155 1.67 8.58 0.82
N ARG A 156 2.18 7.56 1.53
CA ARG A 156 2.28 6.16 1.06
C ARG A 156 0.95 5.53 0.67
N ARG A 157 -0.12 5.77 1.44
CA ARG A 157 -1.47 5.24 1.16
C ARG A 157 -1.95 5.71 -0.21
N SER A 158 -1.98 7.03 -0.42
CA SER A 158 -2.35 7.64 -1.71
C SER A 158 -1.50 7.08 -2.85
N ASP A 159 -0.17 7.10 -2.70
CA ASP A 159 0.75 6.62 -3.72
C ASP A 159 0.45 5.16 -4.10
N ALA A 160 0.13 4.31 -3.12
CA ALA A 160 -0.18 2.90 -3.31
C ALA A 160 -1.50 2.67 -4.05
N HIS A 161 -2.54 3.48 -3.81
CA HIS A 161 -3.79 3.36 -4.57
C HIS A 161 -3.59 3.84 -6.01
N VAL A 162 -2.98 5.00 -6.22
CA VAL A 162 -2.88 5.62 -7.55
C VAL A 162 -1.97 4.79 -8.49
N ILE A 163 -0.86 4.25 -7.98
CA ILE A 163 0.03 3.41 -8.80
C ILE A 163 -0.66 2.15 -9.34
N ARG A 164 -1.65 1.57 -8.62
CA ARG A 164 -2.37 0.39 -9.13
C ARG A 164 -3.17 0.72 -10.38
N TYR A 165 -3.78 1.90 -10.44
CA TYR A 165 -4.52 2.35 -11.63
C TYR A 165 -3.59 2.74 -12.78
N GLU A 166 -2.42 3.32 -12.49
CA GLU A 166 -1.37 3.52 -13.50
C GLU A 166 -0.91 2.18 -14.08
N TRP A 167 -0.61 1.20 -13.22
CA TRP A 167 -0.29 -0.17 -13.61
C TRP A 167 -1.42 -0.85 -14.38
N ALA A 168 -2.69 -0.67 -13.99
CA ALA A 168 -3.83 -1.24 -14.70
C ALA A 168 -3.97 -0.70 -16.12
N SER A 169 -3.61 0.58 -16.32
CA SER A 169 -3.77 1.26 -17.62
C SER A 169 -3.00 0.58 -18.75
N GLN A 170 -1.91 -0.16 -18.44
CA GLN A 170 -1.13 -0.89 -19.44
C GLN A 170 -1.89 -2.08 -20.07
N PHE A 171 -2.95 -2.56 -19.43
CA PHE A 171 -3.78 -3.66 -19.91
C PHE A 171 -4.97 -3.21 -20.77
N ILE A 172 -5.18 -1.89 -20.88
CA ILE A 172 -6.24 -1.27 -21.68
C ILE A 172 -5.73 -1.03 -23.09
N ARG A 173 -6.37 -1.69 -24.07
CA ARG A 173 -6.04 -1.52 -25.50
C ARG A 173 -6.71 -0.27 -26.06
N PRO A 174 -6.26 0.23 -27.22
CA PRO A 174 -6.97 1.31 -27.91
C PRO A 174 -8.45 0.96 -28.12
N ASN A 175 -9.32 1.94 -27.89
CA ASN A 175 -10.77 1.88 -28.04
C ASN A 175 -11.50 0.80 -27.20
N ASP A 176 -10.86 0.25 -26.17
CA ASP A 176 -11.50 -0.66 -25.22
C ASP A 176 -12.61 0.02 -24.40
N ALA A 177 -13.65 -0.74 -24.07
CA ALA A 177 -14.63 -0.35 -23.06
C ALA A 177 -14.18 -0.86 -21.69
N VAL A 178 -14.00 0.06 -20.74
CA VAL A 178 -13.41 -0.21 -19.43
C VAL A 178 -14.47 -0.01 -18.34
N LEU A 179 -14.58 -0.98 -17.43
CA LEU A 179 -15.34 -0.88 -16.20
C LEU A 179 -14.37 -0.76 -15.01
N ASP A 180 -14.58 0.24 -14.16
CA ASP A 180 -13.98 0.38 -12.84
C ASP A 180 -15.04 0.02 -11.79
N ALA A 181 -14.98 -1.21 -11.29
CA ALA A 181 -15.96 -1.80 -10.39
C ALA A 181 -15.52 -1.62 -8.93
N ALA A 182 -16.31 -0.84 -8.18
CA ALA A 182 -15.97 -0.18 -6.91
C ALA A 182 -15.00 1.01 -7.10
N CYS A 183 -15.41 1.96 -7.95
CA CYS A 183 -14.55 3.09 -8.34
C CYS A 183 -14.36 4.14 -7.24
N GLY A 184 -15.08 4.06 -6.12
CA GLY A 184 -15.08 5.07 -5.06
C GLY A 184 -15.39 6.46 -5.61
N LEU A 185 -14.51 7.43 -5.30
CA LEU A 185 -14.63 8.81 -5.79
C LEU A 185 -14.20 9.00 -7.26
N GLY A 186 -13.85 7.93 -7.97
CA GLY A 186 -13.60 7.95 -9.41
C GLY A 186 -12.18 8.38 -9.84
N TYR A 187 -11.27 8.61 -8.88
CA TYR A 187 -9.89 9.04 -9.17
C TYR A 187 -9.11 8.00 -9.99
N GLY A 188 -9.37 6.71 -9.75
CA GLY A 188 -8.73 5.61 -10.48
C GLY A 188 -9.15 5.57 -11.95
N THR A 189 -10.45 5.68 -12.20
CA THR A 189 -11.01 5.84 -13.55
C THR A 189 -10.41 7.04 -14.28
N HIS A 190 -10.27 8.19 -13.60
CA HIS A 190 -9.64 9.40 -14.14
C HIS A 190 -8.19 9.15 -14.56
N VAL A 191 -7.41 8.47 -13.71
CA VAL A 191 -6.02 8.09 -14.02
C VAL A 191 -5.95 7.19 -15.26
N MET A 192 -6.75 6.12 -15.31
CA MET A 192 -6.75 5.18 -16.44
C MET A 192 -7.16 5.85 -17.76
N GLN A 193 -8.15 6.75 -17.72
CA GLN A 193 -8.61 7.49 -18.89
C GLN A 193 -7.51 8.36 -19.51
N HIS A 194 -6.68 8.99 -18.68
CA HIS A 194 -5.59 9.84 -19.16
C HIS A 194 -4.36 9.05 -19.61
N LEU A 195 -4.14 7.85 -19.04
CA LEU A 195 -2.95 7.05 -19.32
C LEU A 195 -3.14 5.99 -20.40
N SER A 196 -4.37 5.81 -20.90
CA SER A 196 -4.71 4.83 -21.93
C SER A 196 -5.51 5.44 -23.09
N LEU A 197 -5.71 4.64 -24.14
CA LEU A 197 -6.50 5.02 -25.32
C LEU A 197 -7.90 4.37 -25.31
N GLY A 198 -8.44 4.05 -24.14
CA GLY A 198 -9.77 3.44 -23.99
C GLY A 198 -10.89 4.30 -24.59
N ALA A 199 -11.87 3.66 -25.21
CA ALA A 199 -13.00 4.36 -25.84
C ALA A 199 -13.97 4.91 -24.81
N THR A 200 -14.30 4.12 -23.78
CA THR A 200 -15.32 4.46 -22.77
C THR A 200 -14.92 3.92 -21.41
N PHE A 201 -15.16 4.70 -20.36
CA PHE A 201 -14.90 4.33 -18.99
C PHE A 201 -16.19 4.44 -18.18
N VAL A 202 -16.51 3.38 -17.45
CA VAL A 202 -17.66 3.35 -16.55
C VAL A 202 -17.15 3.06 -15.14
N GLY A 203 -17.42 3.95 -14.19
CA GLY A 203 -17.18 3.68 -12.77
C GLY A 203 -18.48 3.31 -12.06
N ILE A 204 -18.47 2.26 -11.24
CA ILE A 204 -19.61 1.86 -10.41
C ILE A 204 -19.19 1.83 -8.94
N ASP A 205 -19.97 2.44 -8.07
CA ASP A 205 -19.77 2.37 -6.61
C ASP A 205 -21.10 2.41 -5.86
N GLY A 206 -21.17 1.80 -4.67
CA GLY A 206 -22.38 1.76 -3.85
C GLY A 206 -22.73 3.08 -3.16
N SER A 207 -21.81 4.04 -3.10
CA SER A 207 -22.01 5.33 -2.43
C SER A 207 -22.51 6.42 -3.37
N ASP A 208 -23.75 6.87 -3.18
CA ASP A 208 -24.31 8.02 -3.89
C ASP A 208 -23.46 9.28 -3.72
N TRP A 209 -22.86 9.46 -2.54
CA TRP A 209 -21.99 10.61 -2.26
C TRP A 209 -20.69 10.56 -3.07
N ALA A 210 -20.07 9.38 -3.16
CA ALA A 210 -18.85 9.18 -3.93
C ALA A 210 -19.10 9.36 -5.43
N ILE A 211 -20.25 8.89 -5.93
CA ILE A 211 -20.64 9.03 -7.32
C ILE A 211 -21.02 10.47 -7.69
N ASP A 212 -21.66 11.25 -6.80
CA ASP A 212 -21.85 12.68 -7.03
C ASP A 212 -20.50 13.41 -7.10
N TYR A 213 -19.56 13.09 -6.21
CA TYR A 213 -18.19 13.62 -6.30
C TYR A 213 -17.54 13.26 -7.63
N ALA A 214 -17.54 11.98 -8.00
CA ALA A 214 -16.89 11.49 -9.21
C ALA A 214 -17.44 12.17 -10.46
N ASN A 215 -18.77 12.29 -10.57
CA ASN A 215 -19.42 12.96 -11.69
C ASN A 215 -19.06 14.45 -11.78
N ARG A 216 -18.90 15.15 -10.65
CA ARG A 216 -18.52 16.58 -10.64
C ARG A 216 -17.04 16.81 -10.90
N CYS A 217 -16.18 15.93 -10.39
CA CYS A 217 -14.72 16.11 -10.41
C CYS A 217 -14.03 15.50 -11.65
N PHE A 218 -14.64 14.46 -12.23
CA PHE A 218 -14.04 13.62 -13.27
C PHE A 218 -15.03 13.23 -14.39
N GLY A 219 -16.34 13.51 -14.22
CA GLY A 219 -17.36 13.14 -15.19
C GLY A 219 -17.29 13.96 -16.48
N GLY A 220 -17.70 13.34 -17.60
CA GLY A 220 -17.75 13.98 -18.91
C GLY A 220 -16.91 13.25 -19.96
N GLY A 221 -16.97 13.73 -21.20
CA GLY A 221 -16.26 13.11 -22.33
C GLY A 221 -16.68 11.65 -22.54
N ASN A 222 -15.74 10.74 -22.34
CA ASN A 222 -15.96 9.30 -22.45
C ASN A 222 -16.07 8.56 -21.10
N VAL A 223 -16.23 9.29 -19.99
CA VAL A 223 -16.34 8.73 -18.63
C VAL A 223 -17.75 8.90 -18.09
N ARG A 224 -18.27 7.86 -17.43
CA ARG A 224 -19.56 7.88 -16.72
C ARG A 224 -19.45 7.17 -15.37
N TYR A 225 -19.97 7.79 -14.31
CA TYR A 225 -20.06 7.18 -12.98
C TYR A 225 -21.51 6.84 -12.62
N VAL A 226 -21.74 5.67 -12.04
CA VAL A 226 -23.06 5.12 -11.74
C VAL A 226 -23.11 4.58 -10.32
N ALA A 227 -24.14 4.95 -9.55
CA ALA A 227 -24.38 4.39 -8.23
C ALA A 227 -25.00 2.99 -8.33
N GLY A 228 -24.47 2.04 -7.57
CA GLY A 228 -24.99 0.67 -7.49
C GLY A 228 -24.09 -0.28 -6.71
N TYR A 229 -24.70 -1.22 -5.99
CA TYR A 229 -23.98 -2.24 -5.23
C TYR A 229 -23.59 -3.43 -6.13
N LEU A 230 -22.34 -3.86 -6.01
CA LEU A 230 -21.84 -5.07 -6.68
C LEU A 230 -22.21 -6.33 -5.89
N PRO A 231 -22.50 -7.46 -6.55
CA PRO A 231 -22.52 -7.65 -8.01
C PRO A 231 -23.81 -7.19 -8.71
N ASP A 232 -24.89 -6.86 -7.98
CA ASP A 232 -26.23 -6.64 -8.55
C ASP A 232 -26.29 -5.54 -9.61
N ALA A 233 -25.50 -4.47 -9.46
CA ALA A 233 -25.41 -3.38 -10.43
C ALA A 233 -24.94 -3.84 -11.83
N LEU A 234 -24.24 -4.99 -11.92
CA LEU A 234 -23.77 -5.53 -13.20
C LEU A 234 -24.89 -6.15 -14.04
N SER A 235 -26.04 -6.47 -13.45
CA SER A 235 -27.21 -7.00 -14.15
C SER A 235 -27.78 -6.04 -15.22
N GLY A 236 -27.48 -4.73 -15.10
CA GLY A 236 -27.83 -3.72 -16.10
C GLY A 236 -26.98 -3.76 -17.37
N TYR A 237 -25.90 -4.55 -17.41
CA TYR A 237 -25.00 -4.66 -18.55
C TYR A 237 -25.17 -6.02 -19.24
N GLY A 238 -25.25 -6.00 -20.56
CA GLY A 238 -25.32 -7.21 -21.37
C GLY A 238 -24.01 -8.01 -21.35
N ASP A 239 -24.08 -9.26 -21.77
CA ASP A 239 -22.91 -10.12 -21.90
C ASP A 239 -21.90 -9.53 -22.91
N ALA A 240 -20.61 -9.72 -22.66
CA ALA A 240 -19.53 -9.21 -23.53
C ALA A 240 -19.65 -7.69 -23.85
N SER A 241 -20.04 -6.88 -22.87
CA SER A 241 -20.17 -5.43 -22.98
C SER A 241 -18.87 -4.66 -22.73
N PHE A 242 -17.91 -5.23 -22.00
CA PHE A 242 -16.63 -4.61 -21.63
C PHE A 242 -15.43 -5.40 -22.16
N ASP A 243 -14.31 -4.72 -22.39
CA ASP A 243 -13.03 -5.31 -22.78
C ASP A 243 -12.10 -5.47 -21.56
N VAL A 244 -12.20 -4.55 -20.60
CA VAL A 244 -11.43 -4.57 -19.34
C VAL A 244 -12.35 -4.29 -18.16
N VAL A 245 -12.19 -5.06 -17.08
CA VAL A 245 -12.77 -4.79 -15.77
C VAL A 245 -11.63 -4.60 -14.78
N VAL A 246 -11.60 -3.48 -14.09
CA VAL A 246 -10.68 -3.17 -12.99
C VAL A 246 -11.49 -3.16 -11.70
N SER A 247 -11.00 -3.81 -10.64
CA SER A 247 -11.66 -3.84 -9.34
C SER A 247 -10.62 -4.01 -8.24
N PHE A 248 -10.31 -2.92 -7.54
CA PHE A 248 -9.26 -2.90 -6.53
C PHE A 248 -9.84 -2.84 -5.13
N GLU A 249 -9.34 -3.71 -4.25
CA GLU A 249 -9.74 -3.77 -2.84
C GLU A 249 -11.27 -3.85 -2.69
N THR A 250 -11.83 -4.92 -3.25
CA THR A 250 -13.29 -5.11 -3.37
C THR A 250 -13.69 -6.53 -3.01
N LEU A 251 -12.91 -7.54 -3.40
CA LEU A 251 -13.27 -8.95 -3.20
C LEU A 251 -13.38 -9.31 -1.71
N GLU A 252 -12.57 -8.69 -0.86
CA GLU A 252 -12.60 -8.78 0.59
C GLU A 252 -13.85 -8.13 1.22
N HIS A 253 -14.47 -7.18 0.51
CA HIS A 253 -15.62 -6.40 0.97
C HIS A 253 -16.97 -6.92 0.47
N VAL A 254 -17.01 -7.88 -0.44
CA VAL A 254 -18.27 -8.46 -0.94
C VAL A 254 -18.57 -9.80 -0.29
N ALA A 255 -19.85 -10.07 0.00
CA ALA A 255 -20.25 -11.34 0.60
C ALA A 255 -20.01 -12.54 -0.34
N GLU A 256 -20.19 -12.33 -1.66
CA GLU A 256 -20.12 -13.38 -2.68
C GLU A 256 -19.05 -13.07 -3.76
N PRO A 257 -17.74 -13.09 -3.45
CA PRO A 257 -16.68 -12.70 -4.40
C PRO A 257 -16.65 -13.57 -5.66
N ARG A 258 -16.95 -14.87 -5.54
CA ARG A 258 -17.08 -15.78 -6.69
C ARG A 258 -18.23 -15.40 -7.62
N ARG A 259 -19.37 -14.97 -7.08
CA ARG A 259 -20.50 -14.48 -7.89
C ARG A 259 -20.11 -13.20 -8.63
N LEU A 260 -19.37 -12.30 -7.98
CA LEU A 260 -18.84 -11.09 -8.62
C LEU A 260 -17.88 -11.42 -9.77
N LEU A 261 -16.92 -12.33 -9.56
CA LEU A 261 -16.01 -12.79 -10.61
C LEU A 261 -16.75 -13.46 -11.78
N SER A 262 -17.82 -14.20 -11.49
CA SER A 262 -18.70 -14.78 -12.51
C SER A 262 -19.40 -13.71 -13.35
N GLU A 263 -19.91 -12.66 -12.72
CA GLU A 263 -20.52 -11.51 -13.42
C GLU A 263 -19.48 -10.72 -14.23
N PHE A 264 -18.27 -10.53 -13.71
CA PHE A 264 -17.15 -9.97 -14.49
C PHE A 264 -16.86 -10.82 -15.73
N ALA A 265 -16.84 -12.15 -15.59
CA ALA A 265 -16.62 -13.05 -16.71
C ALA A 265 -17.76 -12.96 -17.73
N ARG A 266 -19.01 -12.80 -17.29
CA ARG A 266 -20.18 -12.62 -18.16
C ARG A 266 -20.07 -11.35 -19.01
N ILE A 267 -19.80 -10.21 -18.38
CA ILE A 267 -19.76 -8.91 -19.06
C ILE A 267 -18.47 -8.68 -19.86
N LEU A 268 -17.38 -9.41 -19.57
CA LEU A 268 -16.15 -9.31 -20.34
C LEU A 268 -16.28 -9.98 -21.72
N ARG A 269 -15.69 -9.34 -22.73
CA ARG A 269 -15.48 -9.92 -24.06
C ARG A 269 -14.44 -11.03 -23.99
N PRO A 270 -14.52 -12.05 -24.87
CA PRO A 270 -13.47 -13.04 -25.03
C PRO A 270 -12.12 -12.36 -25.31
N GLY A 271 -11.04 -12.77 -24.63
CA GLY A 271 -9.73 -12.11 -24.71
C GLY A 271 -9.64 -10.77 -23.98
N GLY A 272 -10.70 -10.35 -23.30
CA GLY A 272 -10.72 -9.22 -22.35
C GLY A 272 -10.09 -9.60 -21.00
N ARG A 273 -9.82 -8.60 -20.16
CA ARG A 273 -9.09 -8.79 -18.89
C ARG A 273 -9.88 -8.34 -17.67
N VAL A 274 -9.78 -9.11 -16.60
CA VAL A 274 -10.07 -8.65 -15.24
C VAL A 274 -8.74 -8.30 -14.56
N VAL A 275 -8.69 -7.16 -13.89
CA VAL A 275 -7.53 -6.65 -13.17
C VAL A 275 -7.96 -6.36 -11.74
N THR A 276 -7.46 -7.11 -10.77
CA THR A 276 -7.94 -7.05 -9.39
C THR A 276 -6.83 -6.88 -8.37
N SER A 277 -7.17 -6.41 -7.17
CA SER A 277 -6.26 -6.43 -6.03
C SER A 277 -6.96 -6.82 -4.74
N VAL A 278 -6.21 -7.45 -3.83
CA VAL A 278 -6.64 -7.77 -2.46
C VAL A 278 -5.47 -7.54 -1.49
N PRO A 279 -5.74 -7.18 -0.24
CA PRO A 279 -4.73 -7.17 0.81
C PRO A 279 -4.27 -8.61 1.08
N ASN A 280 -2.98 -8.79 1.37
CA ASN A 280 -2.39 -10.09 1.61
C ASN A 280 -2.30 -10.39 3.11
N ASP A 281 -3.02 -11.42 3.55
CA ASP A 281 -3.06 -11.91 4.93
C ASP A 281 -3.23 -10.76 5.95
N TRP A 282 -4.25 -9.93 5.76
CA TRP A 282 -4.54 -8.80 6.65
C TRP A 282 -5.23 -9.23 7.96
N SER A 283 -4.73 -10.30 8.58
CA SER A 283 -5.25 -10.82 9.84
C SER A 283 -4.49 -10.28 11.08
N ASP A 284 -5.17 -10.15 12.21
CA ASP A 284 -4.58 -9.84 13.52
C ASP A 284 -4.04 -11.11 14.22
N GLU A 285 -3.64 -11.01 15.50
CA GLU A 285 -3.11 -12.14 16.27
C GLU A 285 -4.10 -13.30 16.45
N THR A 286 -5.39 -13.06 16.21
CA THR A 286 -6.44 -14.09 16.25
C THR A 286 -6.64 -14.80 14.90
N GLY A 287 -6.00 -14.31 13.84
CA GLY A 287 -6.21 -14.79 12.47
C GLY A 287 -7.45 -14.19 11.78
N ALA A 288 -8.18 -13.29 12.45
CA ALA A 288 -9.30 -12.54 11.88
C ALA A 288 -8.83 -11.21 11.29
N ASP A 289 -9.54 -10.71 10.27
CA ASP A 289 -9.27 -9.37 9.77
C ASP A 289 -9.77 -8.32 10.78
N PRO A 290 -8.93 -7.39 11.26
CA PRO A 290 -9.36 -6.37 12.21
C PRO A 290 -10.29 -5.33 11.57
N ASN A 291 -10.41 -5.29 10.24
CA ASN A 291 -11.36 -4.42 9.57
C ASN A 291 -12.78 -5.03 9.62
N PRO A 292 -13.76 -4.42 10.31
CA PRO A 292 -15.12 -4.96 10.41
C PRO A 292 -15.86 -4.99 9.07
N HIS A 293 -15.32 -4.35 8.03
CA HIS A 293 -15.88 -4.35 6.68
C HIS A 293 -15.22 -5.39 5.76
N HIS A 294 -14.24 -6.15 6.22
CA HIS A 294 -13.67 -7.28 5.49
C HIS A 294 -14.42 -8.56 5.86
N PHE A 295 -15.08 -9.17 4.88
CA PHE A 295 -15.71 -10.49 5.04
C PHE A 295 -14.72 -11.64 4.83
N HIS A 296 -13.57 -11.36 4.21
CA HIS A 296 -12.62 -12.39 3.77
C HIS A 296 -11.18 -11.96 3.98
N VAL A 297 -10.38 -12.85 4.58
CA VAL A 297 -8.91 -12.76 4.50
C VAL A 297 -8.44 -13.44 3.20
N TYR A 298 -7.57 -12.75 2.46
CA TYR A 298 -7.01 -13.24 1.21
C TYR A 298 -5.55 -13.66 1.34
N THR A 299 -5.20 -14.75 0.66
CA THR A 299 -3.83 -15.10 0.29
C THR A 299 -3.73 -15.14 -1.22
N TRP A 300 -2.49 -15.20 -1.74
CA TRP A 300 -2.27 -15.40 -3.18
C TRP A 300 -2.99 -16.66 -3.70
N GLU A 301 -2.91 -17.79 -2.99
CA GLU A 301 -3.49 -19.05 -3.42
C GLU A 301 -5.00 -18.96 -3.56
N ARG A 302 -5.66 -18.31 -2.59
CA ARG A 302 -7.11 -18.09 -2.65
C ARG A 302 -7.48 -17.23 -3.84
N LEU A 303 -6.83 -16.07 -4.00
CA LEU A 303 -7.09 -15.16 -5.12
C LEU A 303 -6.90 -15.87 -6.46
N ARG A 304 -5.77 -16.57 -6.63
CA ARG A 304 -5.45 -17.31 -7.85
C ARG A 304 -6.51 -18.36 -8.15
N ASN A 305 -6.94 -19.13 -7.16
CA ASN A 305 -7.92 -20.19 -7.34
C ASN A 305 -9.30 -19.62 -7.72
N GLU A 306 -9.74 -18.54 -7.09
CA GLU A 306 -11.03 -17.90 -7.41
C GLU A 306 -11.02 -17.27 -8.81
N ILE A 307 -9.93 -16.60 -9.22
CA ILE A 307 -9.79 -16.07 -10.59
C ILE A 307 -9.76 -17.21 -11.62
N ALA A 308 -9.07 -18.31 -11.32
CA ALA A 308 -8.93 -19.46 -12.23
C ALA A 308 -10.26 -20.19 -12.54
N GLU A 309 -11.33 -19.95 -11.78
CA GLU A 309 -12.66 -20.53 -12.07
C GLU A 309 -13.27 -19.99 -13.37
N HIS A 310 -12.90 -18.77 -13.76
CA HIS A 310 -13.48 -18.10 -14.94
C HIS A 310 -12.45 -17.50 -15.91
N PHE A 311 -11.20 -17.34 -15.48
CA PHE A 311 -10.16 -16.65 -16.24
C PHE A 311 -8.86 -17.46 -16.31
N ILE A 312 -8.12 -17.26 -17.40
CA ILE A 312 -6.73 -17.68 -17.50
C ILE A 312 -5.90 -16.66 -16.71
N VAL A 313 -5.39 -17.06 -15.54
CA VAL A 313 -4.50 -16.19 -14.74
C VAL A 313 -3.28 -15.82 -15.59
N GLU A 314 -3.06 -14.53 -15.83
CA GLU A 314 -2.01 -14.02 -16.73
C GLU A 314 -0.78 -13.60 -15.94
N SER A 315 -0.96 -12.85 -14.86
CA SER A 315 0.15 -12.33 -14.05
C SER A 315 -0.23 -12.15 -12.59
N ALA A 316 0.80 -12.20 -11.73
CA ALA A 316 0.77 -11.78 -10.34
C ALA A 316 1.75 -10.64 -10.15
N THR A 317 1.33 -9.62 -9.43
CA THR A 317 2.16 -8.47 -9.06
C THR A 317 2.01 -8.25 -7.57
N ARG A 318 3.13 -8.19 -6.85
CA ARG A 318 3.10 -7.81 -5.44
C ARG A 318 3.27 -6.31 -5.31
N GLN A 319 2.56 -5.73 -4.35
CA GLN A 319 2.77 -4.37 -3.93
C GLN A 319 3.12 -4.31 -2.45
N ILE A 320 4.02 -3.39 -2.11
CA ILE A 320 4.32 -2.94 -0.76
C ILE A 320 4.24 -1.41 -0.78
N ALA A 321 3.51 -0.82 0.14
CA ALA A 321 3.42 0.62 0.37
C ALA A 321 4.24 1.07 1.58
N SER A 322 4.15 0.30 2.67
CA SER A 322 4.75 0.68 3.94
C SER A 322 5.31 -0.50 4.74
N GLY A 323 4.78 -1.70 4.56
CA GLY A 323 5.21 -2.87 5.29
C GLY A 323 4.46 -4.12 4.85
N CYS A 324 4.89 -5.28 5.29
CA CYS A 324 4.20 -6.53 4.99
C CYS A 324 4.36 -7.48 6.16
N LYS A 325 3.56 -8.55 6.20
CA LYS A 325 3.83 -9.66 7.11
C LYS A 325 5.06 -10.44 6.68
N ARG A 326 5.87 -10.84 7.64
CA ARG A 326 6.97 -11.77 7.41
C ARG A 326 6.45 -13.15 7.00
N LEU A 327 7.15 -13.80 6.07
CA LEU A 327 6.77 -15.15 5.62
C LEU A 327 7.07 -16.24 6.66
N ASP A 328 8.08 -16.04 7.51
CA ASP A 328 8.52 -17.02 8.49
C ASP A 328 7.82 -16.91 9.85
N VAL A 329 7.17 -15.77 10.11
CA VAL A 329 6.43 -15.50 11.34
C VAL A 329 5.07 -14.91 10.98
N ALA A 330 4.03 -15.74 11.01
CA ALA A 330 2.65 -15.27 10.85
C ALA A 330 2.32 -14.23 11.94
N CYS A 331 1.65 -13.15 11.53
CA CYS A 331 1.21 -12.02 12.38
C CYS A 331 2.28 -10.97 12.76
N GLU A 332 3.53 -11.07 12.29
CA GLU A 332 4.53 -10.01 12.49
C GLU A 332 4.61 -9.08 11.28
N TRP A 333 4.11 -7.84 11.42
CA TRP A 333 4.23 -6.78 10.43
C TRP A 333 5.59 -6.09 10.51
N VAL A 334 6.28 -6.00 9.38
CA VAL A 334 7.58 -5.35 9.29
C VAL A 334 7.58 -4.24 8.25
N PRO A 335 8.18 -3.07 8.55
CA PRO A 335 8.33 -2.01 7.56
C PRO A 335 9.15 -2.47 6.34
N ARG A 336 8.73 -2.02 5.17
CA ARG A 336 9.38 -2.28 3.89
C ARG A 336 9.27 -1.06 2.97
N PRO A 337 10.27 -0.81 2.11
CA PRO A 337 10.20 0.28 1.13
C PRO A 337 9.08 0.02 0.12
N ARG A 338 8.58 1.07 -0.53
CA ARG A 338 7.64 0.95 -1.64
C ARG A 338 8.18 0.02 -2.71
N LEU A 339 7.34 -0.91 -3.15
CA LEU A 339 7.65 -1.86 -4.19
C LEU A 339 6.40 -2.18 -4.99
N LEU A 340 6.53 -2.23 -6.31
CA LEU A 340 5.54 -2.83 -7.19
C LEU A 340 6.30 -3.67 -8.20
N GLU A 341 6.12 -4.98 -8.16
CA GLU A 341 6.86 -5.88 -9.05
C GLU A 341 6.06 -7.12 -9.45
N SER A 342 6.25 -7.56 -10.69
CA SER A 342 5.68 -8.81 -11.19
C SER A 342 6.43 -10.00 -10.61
N VAL A 343 5.68 -11.02 -10.20
CA VAL A 343 6.21 -12.25 -9.59
C VAL A 343 5.72 -13.45 -10.40
N PRO A 344 6.56 -14.46 -10.65
CA PRO A 344 6.11 -15.72 -11.25
C PRO A 344 4.98 -16.36 -10.42
N LEU A 345 3.94 -16.87 -11.10
CA LEU A 345 2.73 -17.39 -10.43
C LEU A 345 3.02 -18.56 -9.47
N GLU A 346 4.06 -19.33 -9.78
CA GLU A 346 4.50 -20.51 -9.01
C GLU A 346 5.21 -20.12 -7.72
N SER A 347 5.90 -18.97 -7.72
CA SER A 347 6.66 -18.48 -6.56
C SER A 347 5.96 -17.35 -5.81
N ALA A 348 4.82 -16.85 -6.30
CA ALA A 348 4.12 -15.71 -5.69
C ALA A 348 3.74 -15.97 -4.22
N GLY A 349 3.30 -17.17 -3.86
CA GLY A 349 3.04 -17.55 -2.45
C GLY A 349 4.28 -17.62 -1.54
N LEU A 350 5.48 -17.44 -2.11
CA LEU A 350 6.77 -17.56 -1.40
C LEU A 350 7.50 -16.22 -1.25
N VAL A 351 6.86 -15.10 -1.59
CA VAL A 351 7.44 -13.76 -1.46
C VAL A 351 6.58 -12.86 -0.58
N GLU A 352 7.24 -11.96 0.15
CA GLU A 352 6.58 -10.95 0.97
C GLU A 352 5.72 -10.02 0.11
N ALA A 353 4.47 -9.76 0.51
CA ALA A 353 3.56 -8.84 -0.17
C ALA A 353 2.62 -8.17 0.84
N GLU A 354 2.31 -6.89 0.63
CA GLU A 354 1.27 -6.16 1.37
C GLU A 354 -0.07 -6.29 0.63
N TRP A 355 -0.05 -6.15 -0.70
CA TRP A 355 -1.18 -6.47 -1.58
C TRP A 355 -0.76 -7.39 -2.73
N TRP A 356 -1.70 -8.23 -3.14
CA TRP A 356 -1.64 -8.97 -4.40
C TRP A 356 -2.48 -8.28 -5.45
N LEU A 357 -1.87 -8.02 -6.60
CA LEU A 357 -2.52 -7.59 -7.81
C LEU A 357 -2.49 -8.77 -8.81
N ALA A 358 -3.62 -9.05 -9.44
CA ALA A 358 -3.76 -10.17 -10.36
C ALA A 358 -4.43 -9.73 -11.66
N VAL A 359 -4.00 -10.32 -12.77
CA VAL A 359 -4.65 -10.17 -14.07
C VAL A 359 -5.16 -11.51 -14.53
N GLY A 360 -6.42 -11.58 -14.93
CA GLY A 360 -7.05 -12.76 -15.53
C GLY A 360 -7.58 -12.43 -16.92
N MET A 361 -7.24 -13.22 -17.93
CA MET A 361 -7.80 -13.10 -19.27
C MET A 361 -9.02 -14.00 -19.43
N LYS A 362 -10.15 -13.47 -19.90
CA LYS A 362 -11.26 -14.31 -20.34
C LYS A 362 -10.82 -15.11 -21.56
N ALA A 363 -10.94 -16.44 -21.48
CA ALA A 363 -10.48 -17.34 -22.53
C ALA A 363 -11.02 -16.92 -23.92
N PRO A 364 -10.16 -16.57 -24.91
CA PRO A 364 -10.61 -16.14 -26.24
C PRO A 364 -11.38 -17.23 -27.00
N GLN A 365 -11.21 -18.51 -26.62
CA GLN A 365 -11.94 -19.66 -27.18
C GLN A 365 -13.44 -19.62 -26.88
N LEU A 366 -13.86 -18.87 -25.86
CA LEU A 366 -15.27 -18.62 -25.54
C LEU A 366 -15.93 -17.60 -26.47
N GLY A 367 -15.24 -17.17 -27.54
CA GLY A 367 -15.75 -16.21 -28.51
C GLY A 367 -16.70 -16.77 -29.56
N HIS A 368 -16.89 -18.09 -29.62
CA HIS A 368 -17.85 -18.68 -30.55
C HIS A 368 -19.28 -18.17 -30.26
N GLY A 369 -19.92 -17.57 -31.28
CA GLY A 369 -21.25 -16.97 -31.14
C GLY A 369 -21.28 -15.56 -30.52
N VAL A 370 -20.13 -15.01 -30.10
CA VAL A 370 -20.00 -13.62 -29.66
C VAL A 370 -19.61 -12.75 -30.84
N VAL A 371 -20.41 -11.73 -31.14
CA VAL A 371 -20.11 -10.78 -32.24
C VAL A 371 -18.77 -10.12 -31.99
N TYR A 372 -17.82 -10.36 -32.89
CA TYR A 372 -16.49 -9.76 -32.82
C TYR A 372 -16.54 -8.25 -33.07
N ARG A 373 -15.75 -7.51 -32.30
CA ARG A 373 -15.53 -6.08 -32.47
C ARG A 373 -14.04 -5.81 -32.44
N GLU A 374 -13.51 -5.27 -33.53
CA GLU A 374 -12.14 -4.76 -33.58
C GLU A 374 -12.06 -3.44 -32.80
N THR A 375 -11.18 -3.38 -31.81
CA THR A 375 -10.94 -2.19 -30.98
C THR A 375 -9.57 -1.57 -31.28
N VAL A 376 -8.60 -2.36 -31.70
CA VAL A 376 -7.20 -1.93 -31.87
C VAL A 376 -7.00 -1.32 -33.26
N HIS A 377 -7.40 -2.04 -34.30
CA HIS A 377 -7.09 -1.69 -35.68
C HIS A 377 -8.25 -0.97 -36.36
N GLU A 378 -8.06 0.32 -36.65
CA GLU A 378 -9.07 1.08 -37.39
C GLU A 378 -9.18 0.58 -38.84
N ALA A 379 -10.41 0.44 -39.33
CA ALA A 379 -10.65 0.11 -40.73
C ALA A 379 -10.03 1.16 -41.66
N PHE A 380 -9.43 0.69 -42.75
CA PHE A 380 -8.84 1.55 -43.78
C PHE A 380 -9.14 0.99 -45.17
N ASN A 381 -9.05 1.84 -46.19
CA ASN A 381 -9.32 1.46 -47.58
C ASN A 381 -8.07 0.83 -48.22
N GLY A 382 -7.63 -0.29 -47.65
CA GLY A 382 -6.54 -1.11 -48.16
C GLY A 382 -6.96 -1.97 -49.35
N ARG A 383 -5.96 -2.44 -50.10
CA ARG A 383 -6.07 -3.45 -51.16
C ARG A 383 -5.62 -4.83 -50.70
N THR A 384 -5.11 -4.97 -49.46
CA THR A 384 -4.63 -6.24 -48.90
C THR A 384 -5.39 -6.66 -47.64
N HIS A 385 -5.05 -7.83 -47.11
CA HIS A 385 -5.71 -8.53 -46.00
C HIS A 385 -4.93 -8.37 -44.68
N LEU A 386 -4.61 -7.11 -44.33
CA LEU A 386 -3.74 -6.80 -43.19
C LEU A 386 -4.44 -6.96 -41.84
N VAL A 387 -5.71 -6.53 -41.72
CA VAL A 387 -6.48 -6.47 -40.45
C VAL A 387 -7.92 -6.96 -40.55
N ASP A 388 -8.31 -7.57 -41.67
CA ASP A 388 -9.65 -8.13 -41.92
C ASP A 388 -9.86 -9.50 -41.26
N PHE A 389 -9.36 -9.65 -40.03
CA PHE A 389 -9.45 -10.90 -39.28
C PHE A 389 -10.89 -11.34 -39.03
N ALA A 390 -11.79 -10.38 -38.79
CA ALA A 390 -13.22 -10.62 -38.58
C ALA A 390 -13.90 -11.36 -39.74
N GLU A 391 -13.42 -11.15 -40.96
CA GLU A 391 -13.97 -11.78 -42.17
C GLU A 391 -13.45 -13.20 -42.38
N HIS A 392 -12.22 -13.47 -41.93
CA HIS A 392 -11.48 -14.66 -42.36
C HIS A 392 -11.18 -15.67 -41.25
N TYR A 393 -11.17 -15.26 -39.99
CA TYR A 393 -11.04 -16.16 -38.83
C TYR A 393 -12.41 -16.73 -38.43
N GLU A 394 -12.44 -17.99 -37.98
CA GLU A 394 -13.67 -18.55 -37.40
C GLU A 394 -13.92 -17.97 -36.01
N ASN A 395 -12.84 -17.76 -35.26
CA ASN A 395 -12.83 -17.05 -33.99
C ASN A 395 -11.81 -15.89 -34.01
N PRO A 396 -12.23 -14.70 -34.46
CA PRO A 396 -11.34 -13.53 -34.53
C PRO A 396 -10.84 -13.04 -33.15
N TRP A 397 -11.48 -13.44 -32.05
CA TRP A 397 -11.01 -13.12 -30.68
C TRP A 397 -9.64 -13.75 -30.36
N LEU A 398 -9.23 -14.78 -31.10
CA LEU A 398 -7.90 -15.37 -30.97
C LEU A 398 -6.78 -14.42 -31.41
N VAL A 399 -7.05 -13.41 -32.24
CA VAL A 399 -6.00 -12.50 -32.72
C VAL A 399 -5.38 -11.74 -31.55
N HIS A 400 -6.20 -11.05 -30.76
CA HIS A 400 -5.75 -10.27 -29.61
C HIS A 400 -5.43 -11.13 -28.38
N GLY A 401 -5.92 -12.36 -28.31
CA GLY A 401 -5.67 -13.28 -27.19
C GLY A 401 -4.46 -14.20 -27.37
N MET A 402 -4.09 -14.56 -28.61
CA MET A 402 -3.09 -15.57 -28.93
C MET A 402 -2.00 -15.09 -29.91
N VAL A 403 -2.33 -14.22 -30.85
CA VAL A 403 -1.44 -13.92 -32.00
C VAL A 403 -0.66 -12.63 -31.79
N GLU A 404 -1.34 -11.53 -31.53
CA GLU A 404 -0.77 -10.19 -31.63
C GLU A 404 0.02 -9.78 -30.38
N ILE A 405 1.26 -9.33 -30.56
CA ILE A 405 2.10 -8.77 -29.51
C ILE A 405 1.93 -7.24 -29.58
N PRO A 406 1.63 -6.52 -28.47
CA PRO A 406 1.72 -6.94 -27.06
C PRO A 406 0.40 -7.46 -26.45
N TYR A 407 -0.67 -7.62 -27.23
CA TYR A 407 -2.01 -7.81 -26.67
C TYR A 407 -2.34 -9.22 -26.19
N ARG A 408 -1.73 -10.24 -26.82
CA ARG A 408 -1.91 -11.66 -26.49
C ARG A 408 -1.60 -11.95 -25.04
N LEU A 409 -2.04 -13.11 -24.56
CA LEU A 409 -1.66 -13.62 -23.26
C LEU A 409 -0.13 -13.69 -23.19
N GLN A 410 0.46 -12.96 -22.24
CA GLN A 410 1.93 -12.91 -22.10
C GLN A 410 2.49 -14.18 -21.46
N ARG A 411 1.67 -14.87 -20.66
CA ARG A 411 2.05 -16.10 -19.97
C ARG A 411 2.19 -17.26 -20.96
N ARG A 412 3.37 -17.87 -21.01
CA ARG A 412 3.73 -18.87 -22.02
C ARG A 412 2.92 -20.16 -21.93
N ASP A 413 2.79 -20.74 -20.74
CA ASP A 413 2.05 -21.99 -20.50
C ASP A 413 0.58 -21.81 -20.89
N GLY A 414 -0.09 -20.76 -20.40
CA GLY A 414 -1.46 -20.45 -20.79
C GLY A 414 -1.61 -20.19 -22.30
N LEU A 415 -0.59 -19.60 -22.94
CA LEU A 415 -0.61 -19.38 -24.40
C LEU A 415 -0.51 -20.70 -25.18
N MET A 416 0.28 -21.66 -24.66
CA MET A 416 0.36 -23.02 -25.21
C MET A 416 -0.95 -23.78 -25.01
N ASP A 417 -1.61 -23.62 -23.86
CA ASP A 417 -2.90 -24.24 -23.57
C ASP A 417 -3.98 -23.71 -24.52
N ILE A 418 -3.98 -22.40 -24.80
CA ILE A 418 -4.88 -21.82 -25.81
C ILE A 418 -4.64 -22.46 -27.18
N ALA A 419 -3.37 -22.56 -27.60
CA ALA A 419 -3.03 -23.16 -28.88
C ALA A 419 -3.43 -24.65 -28.96
N ASP A 420 -3.22 -25.43 -27.89
CA ASP A 420 -3.61 -26.84 -27.85
C ASP A 420 -5.14 -27.02 -27.93
N ASP A 421 -5.90 -26.15 -27.26
CA ASP A 421 -7.36 -26.15 -27.37
C ASP A 421 -7.81 -25.87 -28.81
N VAL A 422 -7.24 -24.85 -29.46
CA VAL A 422 -7.54 -24.51 -30.86
C VAL A 422 -7.23 -25.68 -31.79
N LEU A 423 -6.05 -26.30 -31.67
CA LEU A 423 -5.65 -27.46 -32.47
C LEU A 423 -6.56 -28.68 -32.27
N SER A 424 -7.19 -28.80 -31.09
CA SER A 424 -8.10 -29.91 -30.79
C SER A 424 -9.53 -29.70 -31.29
N ARG A 425 -9.97 -28.44 -31.46
CA ARG A 425 -11.39 -28.10 -31.73
C ARG A 425 -11.66 -27.51 -33.10
N HIS A 426 -10.69 -26.83 -33.72
CA HIS A 426 -10.91 -26.10 -34.97
C HIS A 426 -10.50 -26.95 -36.18
N ASP A 427 -11.16 -26.74 -37.32
CA ASP A 427 -10.82 -27.44 -38.56
C ASP A 427 -9.41 -27.04 -39.02
N ARG A 428 -8.64 -28.02 -39.49
CA ARG A 428 -7.29 -27.82 -40.03
C ARG A 428 -7.24 -26.85 -41.22
N LYS A 429 -8.37 -26.54 -41.85
CA LYS A 429 -8.46 -25.60 -42.99
C LYS A 429 -8.55 -24.13 -42.59
N THR A 430 -8.58 -23.83 -41.30
CA THR A 430 -8.85 -22.49 -40.76
C THR A 430 -7.55 -21.72 -40.49
N PRO A 431 -7.57 -20.38 -40.57
CA PRO A 431 -6.41 -19.60 -40.14
C PRO A 431 -6.17 -19.68 -38.63
N ASP A 432 -7.21 -19.97 -37.84
CA ASP A 432 -7.15 -20.21 -36.39
C ASP A 432 -6.19 -21.38 -36.08
N TYR A 433 -6.35 -22.51 -36.78
CA TYR A 433 -5.47 -23.67 -36.67
C TYR A 433 -4.04 -23.33 -37.09
N GLY A 434 -3.87 -22.59 -38.19
CA GLY A 434 -2.56 -22.11 -38.65
C GLY A 434 -1.86 -21.21 -37.63
N ALA A 435 -2.60 -20.33 -36.96
CA ALA A 435 -2.11 -19.46 -35.90
C ALA A 435 -1.65 -20.26 -34.68
N ALA A 436 -2.43 -21.26 -34.26
CA ALA A 436 -2.07 -22.14 -33.15
C ALA A 436 -0.80 -22.97 -33.44
N LEU A 437 -0.66 -23.51 -34.67
CA LEU A 437 0.57 -24.16 -35.10
C LEU A 437 1.77 -23.22 -35.00
N ALA A 438 1.61 -21.94 -35.35
CA ALA A 438 2.70 -20.97 -35.26
C ALA A 438 3.13 -20.73 -33.81
N VAL A 439 2.18 -20.60 -32.87
CA VAL A 439 2.47 -20.49 -31.43
C VAL A 439 3.27 -21.69 -30.93
N LYS A 440 2.82 -22.92 -31.22
CA LYS A 440 3.54 -24.14 -30.82
C LYS A 440 4.94 -24.19 -31.43
N GLY A 441 5.07 -23.81 -32.70
CA GLY A 441 6.35 -23.83 -33.42
C GLY A 441 7.38 -22.83 -32.88
N TYR A 442 6.96 -21.62 -32.54
CA TYR A 442 7.85 -20.64 -31.90
C TYR A 442 8.26 -21.08 -30.49
N GLY A 443 7.32 -21.67 -29.73
CA GLY A 443 7.64 -22.28 -28.44
C GLY A 443 8.70 -23.38 -28.54
N LEU A 444 8.58 -24.25 -29.55
CA LEU A 444 9.61 -25.24 -29.87
C LEU A 444 10.93 -24.58 -30.23
N LEU A 445 10.93 -23.57 -31.10
CA LEU A 445 12.15 -22.91 -31.57
C LEU A 445 12.97 -22.28 -30.44
N GLU A 446 12.31 -21.70 -29.45
CA GLU A 446 12.95 -21.11 -28.26
C GLU A 446 13.63 -22.16 -27.38
N GLN A 447 13.00 -23.32 -27.22
CA GLN A 447 13.47 -24.38 -26.32
C GLN A 447 14.38 -25.41 -27.01
N LEU A 448 14.39 -25.46 -28.35
CA LEU A 448 15.07 -26.51 -29.11
C LEU A 448 16.60 -26.43 -28.97
N PRO A 449 17.24 -27.45 -28.37
CA PRO A 449 18.70 -27.56 -28.37
C PRO A 449 19.23 -27.72 -29.80
N ALA A 450 20.32 -27.03 -30.12
CA ALA A 450 20.91 -27.07 -31.45
C ALA A 450 21.31 -28.52 -31.84
N GLY A 451 21.02 -28.92 -33.07
CA GLY A 451 21.36 -30.24 -33.59
C GLY A 451 20.43 -31.39 -33.13
N THR A 452 19.32 -31.08 -32.46
CA THR A 452 18.36 -32.09 -31.98
C THR A 452 17.04 -32.05 -32.76
N ARG A 453 16.36 -33.20 -32.85
CA ARG A 453 15.02 -33.31 -33.45
C ARG A 453 14.10 -34.15 -32.55
N PRO A 454 13.55 -33.56 -31.47
CA PRO A 454 12.72 -34.29 -30.50
C PRO A 454 11.38 -34.74 -31.12
N PRO A 455 10.70 -35.75 -30.53
CA PRO A 455 9.41 -36.24 -31.04
C PRO A 455 8.35 -35.15 -31.21
N ALA A 456 8.31 -34.17 -30.31
CA ALA A 456 7.39 -33.03 -30.41
C ALA A 456 7.61 -32.21 -31.67
N LEU A 457 8.87 -32.03 -32.11
CA LEU A 457 9.18 -31.34 -33.36
C LEU A 457 8.79 -32.19 -34.58
N VAL A 458 8.96 -33.52 -34.52
CA VAL A 458 8.54 -34.42 -35.61
C VAL A 458 7.03 -34.39 -35.79
N GLN A 459 6.28 -34.44 -34.68
CA GLN A 459 4.83 -34.36 -34.71
C GLN A 459 4.36 -32.99 -35.26
N TRP A 460 4.89 -31.90 -34.73
CA TRP A 460 4.58 -30.55 -35.21
C TRP A 460 4.89 -30.37 -36.71
N ASP A 461 6.02 -30.89 -37.19
CA ASP A 461 6.41 -30.86 -38.61
C ASP A 461 5.40 -31.61 -39.48
N ALA A 462 4.89 -32.76 -39.03
CA ALA A 462 3.86 -33.52 -39.73
C ALA A 462 2.53 -32.75 -39.78
N ASP A 463 2.12 -32.13 -38.67
CA ASP A 463 0.88 -31.35 -38.61
C ASP A 463 0.95 -30.10 -39.50
N VAL A 464 2.11 -29.44 -39.56
CA VAL A 464 2.37 -28.33 -40.49
C VAL A 464 2.33 -28.81 -41.94
N CYS A 465 2.93 -29.95 -42.27
CA CYS A 465 2.88 -30.49 -43.64
C CYS A 465 1.43 -30.74 -44.07
N ALA A 466 0.63 -31.39 -43.22
CA ALA A 466 -0.79 -31.62 -43.48
C ALA A 466 -1.56 -30.29 -43.68
N TYR A 467 -1.24 -29.25 -42.90
CA TYR A 467 -1.84 -27.92 -43.06
C TYR A 467 -1.51 -27.28 -44.41
N LEU A 468 -0.26 -27.39 -44.86
CA LEU A 468 0.23 -26.80 -46.12
C LEU A 468 -0.36 -27.49 -47.37
N GLU A 469 -0.82 -28.73 -47.27
CA GLU A 469 -1.40 -29.50 -48.39
C GLU A 469 -2.86 -29.14 -48.71
N ILE A 470 -3.55 -28.46 -47.79
CA ILE A 470 -5.01 -28.23 -47.87
C ILE A 470 -5.43 -27.40 -49.08
N GLY A 471 -4.64 -26.39 -49.45
CA GLY A 471 -4.98 -25.40 -50.48
C GLY A 471 -6.19 -24.54 -50.07
N SER A 472 -6.04 -23.21 -50.04
CA SER A 472 -7.12 -22.32 -49.60
C SER A 472 -7.13 -21.00 -50.35
N SER A 473 -8.33 -20.51 -50.66
CA SER A 473 -8.55 -19.14 -51.15
C SER A 473 -8.57 -18.11 -50.02
N ASN A 474 -8.63 -18.55 -48.75
CA ASN A 474 -8.59 -17.64 -47.61
C ASN A 474 -7.18 -17.01 -47.49
N PRO A 475 -7.06 -15.67 -47.53
CA PRO A 475 -5.78 -14.98 -47.50
C PRO A 475 -5.02 -15.18 -46.19
N HIS A 476 -5.71 -15.33 -45.05
CA HIS A 476 -5.07 -15.59 -43.75
C HIS A 476 -4.56 -17.03 -43.62
N VAL A 477 -5.18 -18.00 -44.29
CA VAL A 477 -4.60 -19.36 -44.39
C VAL A 477 -3.29 -19.30 -45.16
N ARG A 478 -3.25 -18.56 -46.28
CA ARG A 478 -2.04 -18.33 -47.07
C ARG A 478 -0.97 -17.54 -46.28
N ARG A 479 -1.37 -16.56 -45.45
CA ARG A 479 -0.48 -15.87 -44.51
C ARG A 479 0.23 -16.85 -43.57
N TRP A 480 -0.50 -17.81 -43.03
CA TRP A 480 0.07 -18.86 -42.19
C TRP A 480 0.92 -19.84 -42.99
N TYR A 481 0.65 -20.11 -44.26
CA TYR A 481 1.55 -20.91 -45.11
C TYR A 481 2.95 -20.30 -45.20
N VAL A 482 3.02 -18.98 -45.45
CA VAL A 482 4.30 -18.25 -45.48
C VAL A 482 4.99 -18.35 -44.11
N SER A 483 4.24 -18.08 -43.04
CA SER A 483 4.79 -18.03 -41.68
C SER A 483 5.26 -19.38 -41.16
N LEU A 484 4.49 -20.45 -41.37
CA LEU A 484 4.80 -21.80 -40.92
C LEU A 484 5.93 -22.42 -41.74
N THR A 485 5.96 -22.20 -43.06
CA THR A 485 7.08 -22.70 -43.90
C THR A 485 8.39 -22.02 -43.52
N PHE A 486 8.36 -20.71 -43.27
CA PHE A 486 9.52 -19.97 -42.76
C PHE A 486 9.99 -20.50 -41.39
N LEU A 487 9.05 -20.71 -40.46
CA LEU A 487 9.33 -21.23 -39.13
C LEU A 487 9.90 -22.66 -39.18
N ARG A 488 9.35 -23.50 -40.05
CA ARG A 488 9.83 -24.86 -40.31
C ARG A 488 11.25 -24.86 -40.86
N ALA A 489 11.59 -23.96 -41.79
CA ALA A 489 12.96 -23.79 -42.27
C ALA A 489 13.93 -23.34 -41.16
N ARG A 490 13.48 -22.46 -40.25
CA ARG A 490 14.28 -22.05 -39.07
C ARG A 490 14.50 -23.21 -38.09
N LEU A 491 13.48 -24.02 -37.84
CA LEU A 491 13.59 -25.21 -37.00
C LEU A 491 14.48 -26.28 -37.64
N ASP A 492 14.37 -26.50 -38.96
CA ASP A 492 15.25 -27.40 -39.71
C ASP A 492 16.71 -26.92 -39.61
N MET A 493 16.96 -25.62 -39.78
CA MET A 493 18.29 -25.01 -39.59
C MET A 493 18.81 -25.21 -38.15
N ARG A 494 17.96 -25.02 -37.14
CA ARG A 494 18.33 -25.18 -35.72
C ARG A 494 18.60 -26.65 -35.36
N SER A 495 17.83 -27.57 -35.95
CA SER A 495 17.99 -29.02 -35.79
C SER A 495 19.18 -29.60 -36.57
N GLY A 496 19.81 -28.79 -37.43
CA GLY A 496 21.00 -29.18 -38.20
C GLY A 496 20.70 -29.72 -39.60
N ASP A 497 19.43 -29.85 -40.00
CA ASP A 497 19.03 -30.27 -41.35
C ASP A 497 19.14 -29.09 -42.34
N ARG A 498 20.36 -28.85 -42.80
CA ARG A 498 20.68 -27.77 -43.75
C ARG A 498 20.00 -27.92 -45.10
N LEU A 499 19.80 -29.15 -45.58
CA LEU A 499 19.18 -29.40 -46.89
C LEU A 499 17.71 -29.00 -46.87
N ARG A 500 16.96 -29.44 -45.85
CA ARG A 500 15.57 -29.02 -45.67
C ARG A 500 15.45 -27.53 -45.39
N ALA A 501 16.34 -26.97 -44.58
CA ALA A 501 16.35 -25.53 -44.31
C ALA A 501 16.52 -24.70 -45.58
N LYS A 502 17.50 -25.05 -46.45
CA LYS A 502 17.70 -24.38 -47.74
C LYS A 502 16.45 -24.45 -48.61
N ALA A 503 15.86 -25.64 -48.77
CA ALA A 503 14.65 -25.81 -49.57
C ALA A 503 13.48 -24.95 -49.07
N GLY A 504 13.24 -24.94 -47.74
CA GLY A 504 12.19 -24.12 -47.15
C GLY A 504 12.44 -22.61 -47.29
N PHE A 505 13.68 -22.15 -47.10
CA PHE A 505 14.01 -20.73 -47.32
C PHE A 505 13.91 -20.32 -48.79
N GLU A 506 14.28 -21.19 -49.74
CA GLU A 506 14.12 -20.94 -51.17
C GLU A 506 12.66 -20.83 -51.59
N GLN A 507 11.80 -21.69 -51.03
CA GLN A 507 10.36 -21.60 -51.23
C GLN A 507 9.79 -20.27 -50.73
N ILE A 508 10.22 -19.78 -49.56
CA ILE A 508 9.73 -18.50 -49.02
C ILE A 508 10.35 -17.29 -49.71
N ALA A 509 11.63 -17.33 -50.08
CA ALA A 509 12.31 -16.24 -50.78
C ALA A 509 11.72 -15.93 -52.17
N SER A 510 11.01 -16.91 -52.75
CA SER A 510 10.32 -16.80 -54.04
C SER A 510 8.80 -16.57 -53.90
N ALA A 511 8.26 -16.55 -52.68
CA ALA A 511 6.84 -16.33 -52.46
C ALA A 511 6.42 -14.89 -52.80
N ASP A 512 5.32 -14.74 -53.53
CA ASP A 512 4.63 -13.46 -53.67
C ASP A 512 3.61 -13.32 -52.53
N VAL A 513 3.73 -12.22 -51.78
CA VAL A 513 2.91 -11.93 -50.61
C VAL A 513 2.20 -10.59 -50.71
N ALA A 514 2.41 -9.84 -51.81
CA ALA A 514 1.87 -8.50 -51.98
C ALA A 514 0.33 -8.49 -52.05
N ASP A 515 -0.27 -9.58 -52.52
CA ASP A 515 -1.73 -9.76 -52.56
C ASP A 515 -2.33 -10.20 -51.21
N ILE A 516 -1.50 -10.70 -50.28
CA ILE A 516 -1.92 -11.05 -48.91
C ILE A 516 -1.71 -9.85 -48.01
N THR A 517 -0.45 -9.45 -47.84
CA THR A 517 -0.03 -8.24 -47.14
C THR A 517 1.48 -8.04 -47.31
N PRO A 518 1.97 -6.82 -47.60
CA PRO A 518 3.39 -6.60 -47.81
C PRO A 518 4.23 -6.74 -46.53
N THR A 519 3.62 -6.70 -45.35
CA THR A 519 4.30 -6.88 -44.05
C THR A 519 4.88 -8.30 -43.86
N LEU A 520 4.31 -9.31 -44.54
CA LEU A 520 4.91 -10.64 -44.62
C LEU A 520 6.27 -10.67 -45.34
N GLY A 521 6.61 -9.57 -46.02
CA GLY A 521 7.92 -9.35 -46.61
C GLY A 521 9.08 -9.55 -45.65
N THR A 522 8.87 -9.33 -44.34
CA THR A 522 9.85 -9.63 -43.29
C THR A 522 10.40 -11.05 -43.43
N LYS A 523 9.52 -12.03 -43.68
CA LYS A 523 9.88 -13.45 -43.83
C LYS A 523 10.50 -13.75 -45.19
N VAL A 524 10.00 -13.12 -46.25
CA VAL A 524 10.51 -13.30 -47.63
C VAL A 524 11.97 -12.84 -47.73
N VAL A 525 12.26 -11.62 -47.27
CA VAL A 525 13.60 -11.04 -47.34
C VAL A 525 14.55 -11.75 -46.36
N GLU A 526 14.07 -12.12 -45.16
CA GLU A 526 14.88 -12.90 -44.22
C GLU A 526 15.23 -14.29 -44.77
N ALA A 527 14.28 -14.96 -45.42
CA ALA A 527 14.51 -16.26 -46.03
C ALA A 527 15.58 -16.17 -47.12
N ALA A 528 15.52 -15.14 -47.96
CA ALA A 528 16.54 -14.88 -48.98
C ALA A 528 17.94 -14.64 -48.37
N LEU A 529 18.01 -13.84 -47.30
CA LEU A 529 19.25 -13.60 -46.56
C LEU A 529 19.84 -14.91 -46.00
N ARG A 530 19.02 -15.69 -45.30
CA ARG A 530 19.42 -16.96 -44.66
C ARG A 530 19.79 -18.02 -45.68
N LEU A 531 19.04 -18.17 -46.76
CA LEU A 531 19.37 -19.05 -47.88
C LEU A 531 20.74 -18.70 -48.43
N GLY A 532 20.98 -17.41 -48.72
CA GLY A 532 22.27 -16.97 -49.26
C GLY A 532 23.44 -17.27 -48.32
N LEU A 533 23.25 -17.09 -47.00
CA LEU A 533 24.26 -17.43 -46.00
C LEU A 533 24.54 -18.94 -45.93
N LEU A 534 23.51 -19.79 -45.99
CA LEU A 534 23.67 -21.25 -46.01
C LEU A 534 24.36 -21.73 -47.29
N CYS A 535 23.97 -21.20 -48.45
CA CYS A 535 24.62 -21.48 -49.73
C CYS A 535 26.07 -21.04 -49.72
N TRP A 536 26.36 -19.85 -49.17
CA TRP A 536 27.72 -19.34 -49.05
C TRP A 536 28.59 -20.25 -48.18
N HIS A 537 28.06 -20.68 -47.03
CA HIS A 537 28.76 -21.59 -46.13
C HIS A 537 29.11 -22.92 -46.81
N ASP A 538 28.21 -23.44 -47.64
CA ASP A 538 28.42 -24.69 -48.38
C ASP A 538 29.22 -24.50 -49.69
N GLY A 539 29.74 -23.30 -49.97
CA GLY A 539 30.56 -23.00 -51.16
C GLY A 539 29.77 -22.76 -52.45
N GLU A 540 28.44 -22.68 -52.38
CA GLU A 540 27.54 -22.41 -53.50
C GLU A 540 27.45 -20.89 -53.79
N THR A 541 28.57 -20.28 -54.17
CA THR A 541 28.74 -18.82 -54.32
C THR A 541 27.69 -18.16 -55.22
N GLU A 542 27.44 -18.71 -56.41
CA GLU A 542 26.47 -18.14 -57.36
C GLU A 542 25.03 -18.20 -56.82
N ARG A 543 24.66 -19.33 -56.22
CA ARG A 543 23.34 -19.49 -55.59
C ARG A 543 23.18 -18.58 -54.39
N ALA A 544 24.24 -18.38 -53.61
CA ALA A 544 24.24 -17.45 -52.49
C ALA A 544 23.95 -16.01 -52.93
N ARG A 545 24.64 -15.57 -54.00
CA ARG A 545 24.44 -14.25 -54.60
C ARG A 545 23.05 -14.10 -55.20
N ALA A 546 22.58 -15.11 -55.93
CA ALA A 546 21.21 -15.12 -56.48
C ALA A 546 20.16 -14.98 -55.39
N ALA A 547 20.32 -15.67 -54.26
CA ALA A 547 19.42 -15.55 -53.11
C ALA A 547 19.39 -14.13 -52.54
N TRP A 548 20.56 -13.52 -52.27
CA TRP A 548 20.60 -12.13 -51.77
C TRP A 548 20.04 -11.12 -52.77
N LEU A 549 20.26 -11.31 -54.07
CA LEU A 549 19.67 -10.47 -55.11
C LEU A 549 18.14 -10.62 -55.16
N SER A 550 17.62 -11.84 -54.96
CA SER A 550 16.19 -12.09 -54.82
C SER A 550 15.61 -11.34 -53.63
N GLY A 551 16.29 -11.34 -52.48
CA GLY A 551 15.88 -10.59 -51.29
C GLY A 551 15.77 -9.08 -51.54
N LEU A 552 16.76 -8.48 -52.20
CA LEU A 552 16.72 -7.06 -52.61
C LEU A 552 15.57 -6.76 -53.59
N THR A 553 15.39 -7.64 -54.57
CA THR A 553 14.34 -7.50 -55.59
C THR A 553 12.95 -7.62 -54.96
N ALA A 554 12.77 -8.56 -54.03
CA ALA A 554 11.54 -8.73 -53.27
C ALA A 554 11.23 -7.48 -52.43
N ALA A 555 12.19 -6.95 -51.68
CA ALA A 555 12.01 -5.71 -50.92
C ALA A 555 11.59 -4.54 -51.82
N GLY A 556 12.27 -4.36 -52.96
CA GLY A 556 11.92 -3.32 -53.93
C GLY A 556 10.50 -3.43 -54.48
N ARG A 557 10.01 -4.66 -54.74
CA ARG A 557 8.62 -4.89 -55.17
C ARG A 557 7.60 -4.58 -54.06
N LEU A 558 7.89 -4.98 -52.83
CA LEU A 558 6.99 -4.74 -51.69
C LEU A 558 6.79 -3.24 -51.44
N PHE A 559 7.84 -2.43 -51.56
CA PHE A 559 7.74 -0.96 -51.43
C PHE A 559 7.12 -0.24 -52.63
N GLN A 560 6.71 -0.97 -53.69
CA GLN A 560 5.85 -0.42 -54.74
C GLN A 560 4.36 -0.55 -54.41
N CYS A 561 4.00 -1.29 -53.35
CA CYS A 561 2.63 -1.35 -52.87
C CYS A 561 2.19 0.01 -52.30
N ASP A 562 0.88 0.18 -52.11
CA ASP A 562 0.34 1.37 -51.45
C ASP A 562 0.90 1.46 -50.03
N TRP A 563 1.36 2.64 -49.62
CA TRP A 563 1.92 2.85 -48.28
C TRP A 563 0.89 2.71 -47.17
N MET A 564 -0.42 2.84 -47.46
CA MET A 564 -1.48 2.50 -46.51
C MET A 564 -1.39 1.05 -46.03
N GLU A 565 -0.75 0.14 -46.77
CA GLU A 565 -0.53 -1.24 -46.33
C GLU A 565 0.57 -1.39 -45.27
N PHE A 566 1.32 -0.33 -44.99
CA PHE A 566 2.35 -0.31 -43.95
C PHE A 566 1.96 0.54 -42.75
N TYR A 567 1.10 1.55 -42.90
CA TYR A 567 0.65 2.38 -41.78
C TYR A 567 -0.85 2.33 -41.54
N GLY A 568 -1.66 1.68 -42.38
CA GLY A 568 -3.12 1.67 -42.24
C GLY A 568 -3.76 3.02 -42.50
N ASN A 569 -4.55 3.50 -41.53
CA ASN A 569 -5.23 4.78 -41.60
C ASN A 569 -4.26 5.95 -41.35
N THR A 570 -4.16 6.91 -42.28
CA THR A 570 -3.23 8.05 -42.16
C THR A 570 -3.48 8.92 -40.91
N ARG A 571 -4.71 8.95 -40.39
CA ARG A 571 -5.05 9.73 -39.18
C ARG A 571 -4.72 9.00 -37.88
N ARG A 572 -4.68 7.66 -37.93
CA ARG A 572 -4.35 6.78 -36.80
C ARG A 572 -3.51 5.61 -37.31
N PRO A 573 -2.22 5.84 -37.57
CA PRO A 573 -1.39 4.83 -38.19
C PRO A 573 -1.15 3.64 -37.25
N MET A 574 -1.14 2.43 -37.82
CA MET A 574 -0.81 1.20 -37.11
C MET A 574 0.70 1.08 -36.92
N GLY A 575 1.15 0.96 -35.67
CA GLY A 575 2.58 0.90 -35.35
C GLY A 575 3.28 -0.38 -35.84
N PHE A 576 2.61 -1.54 -35.73
CA PHE A 576 3.25 -2.84 -36.00
C PHE A 576 3.66 -3.00 -37.48
N ALA A 577 2.80 -2.59 -38.41
CA ALA A 577 3.06 -2.72 -39.84
C ALA A 577 4.21 -1.79 -40.32
N MET A 578 4.40 -0.63 -39.65
CA MET A 578 5.54 0.25 -39.90
C MET A 578 6.84 -0.34 -39.37
N ASN A 579 6.81 -1.02 -38.22
CA ASN A 579 7.96 -1.75 -37.73
C ASN A 579 8.38 -2.84 -38.73
N ASP A 580 7.42 -3.59 -39.28
CA ASP A 580 7.69 -4.58 -40.33
C ASP A 580 8.35 -3.96 -41.57
N ALA A 581 7.94 -2.76 -41.99
CA ALA A 581 8.60 -2.03 -43.07
C ALA A 581 10.08 -1.74 -42.77
N VAL A 582 10.37 -1.25 -41.56
CA VAL A 582 11.75 -1.01 -41.11
C VAL A 582 12.56 -2.31 -41.12
N GLU A 583 12.00 -3.41 -40.61
CA GLU A 583 12.73 -4.67 -40.60
C GLU A 583 12.94 -5.26 -42.01
N ILE A 584 12.04 -5.01 -42.96
CA ILE A 584 12.24 -5.37 -44.38
C ILE A 584 13.45 -4.61 -44.94
N VAL A 585 13.54 -3.30 -44.68
CA VAL A 585 14.68 -2.47 -45.13
C VAL A 585 15.99 -2.94 -44.51
N ASP A 586 16.02 -3.24 -43.20
CA ASP A 586 17.23 -3.70 -42.52
C ASP A 586 17.73 -5.02 -43.13
N ARG A 587 16.84 -6.00 -43.32
CA ARG A 587 17.18 -7.27 -43.97
C ARG A 587 17.63 -7.09 -45.42
N ALA A 588 16.99 -6.18 -46.17
CA ALA A 588 17.40 -5.86 -47.54
C ALA A 588 18.81 -5.23 -47.56
N SER A 589 19.11 -4.33 -46.62
CA SER A 589 20.45 -3.75 -46.42
C SER A 589 21.49 -4.84 -46.16
N ALA A 590 21.16 -5.83 -45.32
CA ALA A 590 22.03 -6.99 -45.08
C ALA A 590 22.27 -7.81 -46.36
N CYS A 591 21.26 -8.02 -47.20
CA CYS A 591 21.43 -8.64 -48.53
C CYS A 591 22.37 -7.84 -49.44
N ALA A 592 22.22 -6.50 -49.50
CA ALA A 592 23.11 -5.64 -50.28
C ALA A 592 24.57 -5.70 -49.80
N GLN A 593 24.78 -5.68 -48.49
CA GLN A 593 26.13 -5.80 -47.91
C GLN A 593 26.75 -7.16 -48.23
N ALA A 594 25.99 -8.26 -48.11
CA ALA A 594 26.44 -9.60 -48.46
C ALA A 594 26.86 -9.70 -49.94
N LEU A 595 26.07 -9.12 -50.85
CA LEU A 595 26.41 -9.01 -52.27
C LEU A 595 27.70 -8.19 -52.50
N SER A 596 27.82 -7.04 -51.85
CA SER A 596 29.02 -6.19 -51.95
C SER A 596 30.28 -6.90 -51.46
N ILE A 597 30.20 -7.61 -50.32
CA ILE A 597 31.32 -8.37 -49.76
C ILE A 597 31.72 -9.51 -50.72
N SER A 598 30.74 -10.21 -51.28
CA SER A 598 30.99 -11.31 -52.21
C SER A 598 31.60 -10.87 -53.55
N ASN A 599 31.60 -9.57 -53.88
CA ASN A 599 32.30 -9.02 -55.06
C ASN A 599 33.81 -8.80 -54.83
N GLY A 600 34.30 -8.82 -53.57
CA GLY A 600 35.69 -8.53 -53.25
C GLY A 600 36.61 -9.76 -53.37
N ALA A 601 37.62 -9.68 -54.24
CA ALA A 601 38.68 -10.69 -54.30
C ALA A 601 39.65 -10.54 -53.11
N SER A 602 39.94 -11.66 -52.44
CA SER A 602 40.99 -11.86 -51.42
C SER A 602 40.68 -11.45 -49.96
N VAL A 603 40.96 -12.41 -49.05
CA VAL A 603 41.00 -12.37 -47.57
C VAL A 603 39.69 -12.68 -46.80
N SER A 604 39.72 -13.76 -46.01
CA SER A 604 38.73 -14.27 -45.01
C SER A 604 37.29 -13.74 -45.08
N VAL A 605 36.59 -14.11 -46.15
CA VAL A 605 35.21 -13.66 -46.44
C VAL A 605 34.19 -14.21 -45.42
N GLY A 606 34.44 -15.37 -44.80
CA GLY A 606 33.56 -15.96 -43.78
C GLY A 606 33.38 -15.11 -42.52
N THR A 607 34.43 -14.40 -42.07
CA THR A 607 34.37 -13.56 -40.85
C THR A 607 33.63 -12.23 -41.10
N ARG A 608 33.61 -11.74 -42.34
CA ARG A 608 32.94 -10.48 -42.73
C ARG A 608 31.44 -10.65 -42.99
N LEU A 609 31.01 -11.77 -43.57
CA LEU A 609 29.58 -12.10 -43.70
C LEU A 609 28.92 -12.41 -42.34
N TYR A 610 29.65 -13.05 -41.42
CA TYR A 610 29.23 -13.13 -40.02
C TYR A 610 29.11 -11.72 -39.41
N GLY A 611 29.97 -10.79 -39.81
CA GLY A 611 29.91 -9.36 -39.46
C GLY A 611 28.66 -8.63 -39.95
N VAL A 612 28.06 -9.00 -41.09
CA VAL A 612 26.81 -8.39 -41.61
C VAL A 612 25.62 -8.77 -40.73
N LEU A 613 25.47 -10.07 -40.39
CA LEU A 613 24.53 -10.52 -39.37
C LEU A 613 24.79 -9.81 -38.03
N ARG A 614 26.07 -9.67 -37.67
CA ARG A 614 26.53 -8.99 -36.45
C ARG A 614 26.42 -7.46 -36.54
N GLN A 615 26.09 -6.82 -37.66
CA GLN A 615 25.98 -5.36 -37.75
C GLN A 615 24.53 -4.90 -37.49
N SER A 616 23.54 -5.65 -37.99
CA SER A 616 22.16 -5.55 -37.50
C SER A 616 22.07 -5.99 -36.03
N LEU A 617 22.75 -7.10 -35.67
CA LEU A 617 22.91 -7.47 -34.25
C LEU A 617 23.78 -6.48 -33.46
N ARG A 618 24.77 -5.76 -33.99
CA ARG A 618 25.56 -4.74 -33.24
C ARG A 618 24.84 -3.42 -33.12
N SER A 619 23.87 -3.12 -33.97
CA SER A 619 22.99 -1.98 -33.75
C SER A 619 21.99 -2.32 -32.64
N ALA A 620 21.39 -3.51 -32.69
CA ALA A 620 20.50 -4.00 -31.62
C ALA A 620 21.25 -4.29 -30.29
N VAL A 621 22.39 -4.97 -30.35
CA VAL A 621 23.31 -5.24 -29.24
C VAL A 621 24.07 -3.98 -28.84
N GLY A 622 24.34 -3.04 -29.73
CA GLY A 622 24.94 -1.75 -29.36
C GLY A 622 23.95 -0.90 -28.56
N GLN A 623 22.68 -0.93 -28.93
CA GLN A 623 21.60 -0.36 -28.12
C GLN A 623 21.46 -1.11 -26.80
N LEU A 624 21.34 -2.44 -26.82
CA LEU A 624 21.29 -3.26 -25.60
C LEU A 624 22.57 -3.23 -24.76
N GLU A 625 23.76 -2.97 -25.31
CA GLU A 625 25.05 -2.82 -24.60
C GLU A 625 25.18 -1.42 -24.03
N VAL A 626 24.60 -0.40 -24.68
CA VAL A 626 24.44 0.94 -24.09
C VAL A 626 23.46 0.84 -22.91
N ASP A 627 22.34 0.15 -23.08
CA ASP A 627 21.34 -0.07 -22.03
C ASP A 627 21.89 -0.97 -20.90
N LEU A 628 22.65 -2.02 -21.24
CA LEU A 628 23.28 -2.95 -20.30
C LEU A 628 24.52 -2.33 -19.63
N ARG A 629 25.32 -1.50 -20.31
CA ARG A 629 26.40 -0.74 -19.65
C ARG A 629 25.83 0.33 -18.74
N ALA A 630 24.75 1.01 -19.14
CA ALA A 630 24.03 1.90 -18.23
C ALA A 630 23.53 1.13 -17.01
N ALA A 631 22.94 -0.06 -17.19
CA ALA A 631 22.48 -0.92 -16.10
C ALA A 631 23.63 -1.51 -15.24
N LEU A 632 24.77 -1.86 -15.84
CA LEU A 632 25.94 -2.43 -15.15
C LEU A 632 26.79 -1.34 -14.47
N GLU A 633 26.86 -0.12 -15.01
CA GLU A 633 27.43 1.05 -14.33
C GLU A 633 26.54 1.42 -13.15
N VAL A 634 25.21 1.43 -13.31
CA VAL A 634 24.26 1.58 -12.19
C VAL A 634 24.46 0.47 -11.16
N LYS A 635 24.62 -0.79 -11.58
CA LYS A 635 24.88 -1.92 -10.69
C LYS A 635 26.22 -1.80 -9.96
N GLY A 636 27.30 -1.45 -10.66
CA GLY A 636 28.63 -1.26 -10.05
C GLY A 636 28.65 -0.08 -9.09
N HIS A 637 27.95 1.02 -9.42
CA HIS A 637 27.76 2.15 -8.53
C HIS A 637 26.91 1.76 -7.33
N LEU A 638 25.87 0.94 -7.51
CA LEU A 638 25.06 0.37 -6.43
C LEU A 638 25.87 -0.58 -5.53
N GLU A 639 26.72 -1.45 -6.08
CA GLU A 639 27.59 -2.34 -5.30
C GLU A 639 28.60 -1.55 -4.47
N GLN A 640 29.20 -0.50 -5.04
CA GLN A 640 30.10 0.41 -4.32
C GLN A 640 29.36 1.21 -3.24
N LEU A 641 28.18 1.76 -3.55
CA LEU A 641 27.30 2.41 -2.56
C LEU A 641 26.84 1.44 -1.47
N THR A 642 26.62 0.17 -1.79
CA THR A 642 26.23 -0.85 -0.82
C THR A 642 27.38 -1.15 0.13
N LEU A 643 28.61 -1.20 -0.38
CA LEU A 643 29.82 -1.36 0.44
C LEU A 643 30.03 -0.13 1.36
N GLU A 644 29.92 1.08 0.81
CA GLU A 644 30.02 2.33 1.58
C GLU A 644 28.89 2.46 2.62
N ARG A 645 27.67 1.99 2.29
CA ARG A 645 26.54 1.95 3.23
C ARG A 645 26.73 0.91 4.32
N LEU A 646 27.28 -0.26 4.02
CA LEU A 646 27.62 -1.28 5.02
C LEU A 646 28.67 -0.75 6.01
N GLU A 647 29.69 -0.05 5.53
CA GLU A 647 30.67 0.64 6.40
C GLU A 647 30.00 1.72 7.26
N ARG A 648 29.06 2.50 6.69
CA ARG A 648 28.29 3.51 7.43
C ARG A 648 27.37 2.89 8.48
N ILE A 649 26.70 1.79 8.16
CA ILE A 649 25.83 1.04 9.08
C ILE A 649 26.66 0.51 10.26
N HIS A 650 27.82 -0.10 10.01
CA HIS A 650 28.70 -0.55 11.09
C HIS A 650 29.20 0.59 11.99
N THR A 651 29.44 1.78 11.41
CA THR A 651 29.79 2.99 12.16
C THR A 651 28.64 3.48 13.04
N LEU A 652 27.41 3.50 12.48
CA LEU A 652 26.19 3.89 13.21
C LEU A 652 25.83 2.90 14.30
N GLU A 653 25.98 1.59 14.08
CA GLU A 653 25.79 0.56 15.10
C GLU A 653 26.77 0.73 16.27
N ALA A 654 28.01 1.14 16.00
CA ALA A 654 28.98 1.45 17.05
C ALA A 654 28.55 2.67 17.87
N GLN A 655 28.09 3.75 17.21
CA GLN A 655 27.56 4.94 17.88
C GLN A 655 26.28 4.65 18.69
N LEU A 656 25.39 3.81 18.16
CA LEU A 656 24.17 3.40 18.85
C LEU A 656 24.49 2.59 20.12
N ARG A 657 25.46 1.68 20.04
CA ARG A 657 25.94 0.91 21.21
C ARG A 657 26.52 1.83 22.30
N ASP A 658 27.24 2.89 21.93
CA ASP A 658 27.78 3.84 22.91
C ASP A 658 26.70 4.77 23.48
N THR A 659 25.68 5.11 22.68
CA THR A 659 24.50 5.85 23.13
C THR A 659 23.65 5.02 24.10
N ASP A 660 23.44 3.73 23.83
CA ASP A 660 22.73 2.81 24.73
C ASP A 660 23.48 2.64 26.07
N LYS A 661 24.81 2.57 26.05
CA LYS A 661 25.62 2.58 27.29
C LYS A 661 25.43 3.88 28.08
N ALA A 662 25.41 5.03 27.42
CA ALA A 662 25.18 6.32 28.06
C ALA A 662 23.75 6.43 28.64
N PHE A 663 22.76 5.93 27.91
CA PHE A 663 21.36 5.88 28.36
C PHE A 663 21.19 4.99 29.59
N ARG A 664 21.72 3.76 29.57
CA ARG A 664 21.69 2.86 30.74
C ARG A 664 22.46 3.40 31.95
N PHE A 665 23.51 4.19 31.71
CA PHE A 665 24.21 4.91 32.78
C PHE A 665 23.33 6.01 33.39
N ALA A 666 22.63 6.79 32.55
CA ALA A 666 21.69 7.82 33.00
C ALA A 666 20.47 7.23 33.73
N GLU A 667 19.91 6.12 33.24
CA GLU A 667 18.82 5.38 33.89
C GLU A 667 19.23 4.88 35.28
N ARG A 668 20.44 4.30 35.41
CA ARG A 668 20.98 3.86 36.70
C ARG A 668 21.16 5.02 37.68
N LEU A 669 21.71 6.14 37.22
CA LEU A 669 21.86 7.35 38.03
C LEU A 669 20.50 7.92 38.47
N SER A 670 19.49 7.84 37.59
CA SER A 670 18.12 8.27 37.90
C SER A 670 17.47 7.36 38.96
N LEU A 671 17.66 6.04 38.87
CA LEU A 671 17.19 5.08 39.87
C LEU A 671 17.90 5.26 41.23
N GLU A 672 19.22 5.52 41.24
CA GLU A 672 19.96 5.86 42.47
C GLU A 672 19.42 7.14 43.11
N ARG A 673 19.17 8.19 42.31
CA ARG A 673 18.54 9.44 42.78
C ARG A 673 17.12 9.22 43.31
N LEU A 674 16.32 8.36 42.66
CA LEU A 674 14.98 8.01 43.11
C LEU A 674 15.01 7.29 44.46
N SER A 675 16.00 6.42 44.69
CA SER A 675 16.21 5.75 45.97
C SER A 675 16.66 6.72 47.07
N GLU A 676 17.53 7.70 46.76
CA GLU A 676 17.91 8.75 47.71
C GLU A 676 16.70 9.63 48.09
N ILE A 677 15.85 9.98 47.12
CA ILE A 677 14.60 10.72 47.34
C ILE A 677 13.65 9.91 48.22
N GLN A 678 13.47 8.61 47.96
CA GLN A 678 12.64 7.72 48.80
C GLN A 678 13.19 7.59 50.23
N ALA A 679 14.51 7.55 50.42
CA ALA A 679 15.13 7.52 51.76
C ALA A 679 14.96 8.84 52.52
N LEU A 680 14.97 9.97 51.80
CA LEU A 680 14.67 11.30 52.36
C LEU A 680 13.17 11.43 52.72
N ASP A 681 12.27 10.89 51.88
CA ASP A 681 10.82 10.86 52.12
C ASP A 681 10.46 10.00 53.35
N GLN A 682 11.11 8.85 53.53
CA GLN A 682 10.98 8.03 54.75
C GLN A 682 11.48 8.77 56.01
N ARG A 683 12.59 9.51 55.91
CA ARG A 683 13.10 10.34 57.02
C ARG A 683 12.17 11.51 57.34
N ALA A 684 11.57 12.14 56.33
CA ALA A 684 10.59 13.20 56.52
C ALA A 684 9.32 12.67 57.21
N THR A 685 8.82 11.52 56.76
CA THR A 685 7.67 10.82 57.37
C THR A 685 7.91 10.48 58.84
N ALA A 686 9.13 10.03 59.20
CA ALA A 686 9.50 9.77 60.59
C ALA A 686 9.59 11.06 61.44
N PHE A 687 10.00 12.17 60.83
CA PHE A 687 10.08 13.48 61.47
C PHE A 687 8.68 14.06 61.75
N ASP A 688 7.74 13.90 60.81
CA ASP A 688 6.35 14.35 60.95
C ASP A 688 5.61 13.59 62.06
N LEU A 689 5.83 12.27 62.18
CA LEU A 689 5.31 11.46 63.30
C LEU A 689 5.84 11.94 64.66
N ALA A 690 7.14 12.25 64.75
CA ALA A 690 7.73 12.79 65.97
C ALA A 690 7.20 14.20 66.31
N LEU A 691 6.85 15.00 65.30
CA LEU A 691 6.30 16.34 65.46
C LEU A 691 4.84 16.33 65.92
N GLU A 692 4.01 15.42 65.41
CA GLU A 692 2.64 15.23 65.90
C GLU A 692 2.60 14.79 67.37
N GLU A 693 3.47 13.85 67.75
CA GLU A 693 3.62 13.40 69.15
C GLU A 693 4.02 14.58 70.06
N ALA A 694 4.97 15.40 69.61
CA ALA A 694 5.40 16.60 70.34
C ALA A 694 4.31 17.66 70.47
N LYS A 695 3.49 17.86 69.42
CA LYS A 695 2.34 18.79 69.44
C LYS A 695 1.26 18.33 70.40
N ARG A 696 0.93 17.04 70.42
CA ARG A 696 -0.02 16.45 71.37
C ARG A 696 0.42 16.68 72.82
N LEU A 697 1.68 16.37 73.13
CA LEU A 697 2.27 16.62 74.44
C LEU A 697 2.27 18.11 74.83
N SER A 698 2.47 19.00 73.85
CA SER A 698 2.42 20.46 74.07
C SER A 698 1.00 20.96 74.40
N GLN A 699 -0.02 20.47 73.68
CA GLN A 699 -1.41 20.82 73.96
C GLN A 699 -1.89 20.31 75.33
N GLU A 700 -1.51 19.09 75.70
CA GLU A 700 -1.77 18.55 77.05
C GLU A 700 -1.09 19.41 78.13
N ARG A 701 0.15 19.84 77.89
CA ARG A 701 0.87 20.74 78.81
C ARG A 701 0.18 22.09 78.92
N LEU A 702 -0.24 22.70 77.81
CA LEU A 702 -0.91 24.01 77.81
C LEU A 702 -2.24 23.97 78.57
N ALA A 703 -3.05 22.93 78.38
CA ALA A 703 -4.27 22.72 79.16
C ALA A 703 -3.98 22.61 80.67
N ARG A 704 -2.91 21.90 81.03
CA ARG A 704 -2.42 21.82 82.41
C ARG A 704 -1.97 23.17 82.95
N THR A 705 -1.24 23.95 82.16
CA THR A 705 -0.76 25.29 82.55
C THR A 705 -1.91 26.25 82.80
N MET A 706 -2.94 26.27 81.94
CA MET A 706 -4.14 27.09 82.15
C MET A 706 -4.90 26.70 83.43
N THR A 707 -4.93 25.41 83.75
CA THR A 707 -5.53 24.91 84.99
C THR A 707 -4.71 25.35 86.22
N LEU A 708 -3.38 25.29 86.11
CA LEU A 708 -2.44 25.76 87.13
C LEU A 708 -2.51 27.28 87.35
N ASP A 709 -2.64 28.08 86.29
CA ASP A 709 -2.76 29.54 86.38
C ASP A 709 -4.05 29.96 87.11
N ALA A 710 -5.16 29.24 86.88
CA ALA A 710 -6.39 29.45 87.63
C ALA A 710 -6.21 29.14 89.13
N GLN A 711 -5.48 28.06 89.46
CA GLN A 711 -5.13 27.72 90.85
C GLN A 711 -4.16 28.76 91.45
N LEU A 712 -3.22 29.29 90.67
CA LEU A 712 -2.25 30.32 91.07
C LEU A 712 -2.93 31.65 91.39
N ALA A 713 -3.96 32.04 90.63
CA ALA A 713 -4.78 33.21 90.94
C ALA A 713 -5.52 33.07 92.28
N GLU A 714 -6.02 31.87 92.58
CA GLU A 714 -6.65 31.56 93.87
C GLU A 714 -5.64 31.54 95.03
N THR A 715 -4.45 30.97 94.80
CA THR A 715 -3.38 30.95 95.83
C THR A 715 -2.80 32.33 96.10
N ASN A 716 -2.67 33.20 95.09
CA ASN A 716 -2.25 34.58 95.28
C ASN A 716 -3.25 35.38 96.11
N LYS A 717 -4.56 35.12 95.94
CA LYS A 717 -5.60 35.71 96.77
C LYS A 717 -5.47 35.30 98.25
N ALA A 718 -5.13 34.03 98.49
CA ALA A 718 -4.81 33.53 99.83
C ALA A 718 -3.49 34.10 100.39
N LEU A 719 -2.47 34.32 99.53
CA LEU A 719 -1.18 34.90 99.94
C LEU A 719 -1.31 36.37 100.37
N ASP A 720 -2.18 37.14 99.73
CA ASP A 720 -2.45 38.53 100.15
C ASP A 720 -3.15 38.58 101.53
N GLU A 721 -3.99 37.60 101.87
CA GLU A 721 -4.51 37.44 103.23
C GLU A 721 -3.40 37.09 104.23
N VAL A 722 -2.45 36.23 103.86
CA VAL A 722 -1.29 35.87 104.70
C VAL A 722 -0.33 37.05 104.89
N LYS A 723 -0.10 37.88 103.87
CA LYS A 723 0.70 39.11 103.99
C LYS A 723 0.06 40.08 104.99
N LYS A 724 -1.26 40.24 104.96
CA LYS A 724 -2.00 41.07 105.91
C LYS A 724 -1.80 40.60 107.35
N LEU A 725 -1.84 39.28 107.59
CA LEU A 725 -1.57 38.65 108.89
C LEU A 725 -0.09 38.72 109.31
N SER A 726 0.84 38.76 108.35
CA SER A 726 2.29 38.82 108.60
C SER A 726 2.75 40.21 109.01
N ILE A 727 2.11 41.27 108.48
CA ILE A 727 2.33 42.66 108.92
C ILE A 727 1.93 42.83 110.40
N GLU A 728 0.81 42.23 110.82
CA GLU A 728 0.38 42.23 112.24
C GLU A 728 1.36 41.47 113.17
N ARG A 729 2.13 40.50 112.65
CA ARG A 729 3.16 39.77 113.41
C ARG A 729 4.51 40.51 113.46
N LEU A 730 4.83 41.31 112.45
CA LEU A 730 6.07 42.09 112.39
C LEU A 730 6.09 43.20 113.46
N ASP A 731 4.94 43.84 113.71
CA ASP A 731 4.78 44.82 114.80
C ASP A 731 5.02 44.21 116.20
N LYS A 732 4.73 42.90 116.36
CA LYS A 732 5.02 42.15 117.59
C LYS A 732 6.51 41.80 117.75
N LEU A 733 7.26 41.62 116.66
CA LEU A 733 8.69 41.30 116.68
C LEU A 733 9.57 42.53 116.93
N MET A 734 9.17 43.71 116.44
CA MET A 734 9.83 44.98 116.76
C MET A 734 9.78 45.34 118.27
N LEU A 735 8.79 44.81 119.00
CA LEU A 735 8.68 44.96 120.46
C LEU A 735 9.66 44.04 121.23
N LEU A 736 10.06 42.90 120.63
CA LEU A 736 11.00 41.93 121.18
C LEU A 736 12.47 42.26 120.86
N GLU A 737 12.74 42.92 119.74
CA GLU A 737 14.10 43.36 119.35
C GLU A 737 14.64 44.49 120.26
N LYS A 738 13.74 45.28 120.87
CA LYS A 738 14.09 46.28 121.89
C LYS A 738 14.66 45.65 123.18
N GLN A 739 14.41 44.36 123.42
CA GLN A 739 14.91 43.63 124.60
C GLN A 739 16.27 42.95 124.36
N LEU A 740 16.79 42.90 123.12
CA LEU A 740 18.05 42.22 122.80
C LEU A 740 19.26 43.16 122.65
N LYS A 741 19.06 44.48 122.82
CA LYS A 741 20.10 45.53 122.67
C LYS A 741 21.04 45.70 123.87
N GLU A 742 21.16 44.69 124.73
CA GLU A 742 21.90 44.79 126.01
C GLU A 742 23.18 43.93 126.10
N THR A 743 23.81 43.48 125.01
CA THR A 743 25.11 42.79 125.13
C THR A 743 26.05 42.88 123.91
N ALA A 744 27.00 43.83 124.00
CA ALA A 744 28.44 43.79 123.64
C ALA A 744 28.89 43.31 122.22
N ALA A 745 29.44 44.17 121.34
CA ALA A 745 30.84 44.69 121.26
C ALA A 745 31.89 43.59 120.95
N THR A 746 32.75 43.63 119.91
CA THR A 746 33.94 44.53 119.75
C THR A 746 34.70 44.28 118.40
N HIS A 747 35.03 45.37 117.66
CA HIS A 747 36.14 45.70 116.69
C HIS A 747 36.89 44.64 115.82
N GLU A 748 37.22 44.79 114.52
CA GLU A 748 37.80 45.86 113.64
C GLU A 748 39.35 45.77 113.44
N THR A 749 39.85 46.00 112.19
CA THR A 749 41.26 46.21 111.69
C THR A 749 42.04 44.96 111.20
N ARG A 750 42.82 44.95 110.09
CA ARG A 750 43.69 45.99 109.49
C ARG A 750 44.15 45.57 108.08
N LEU A 751 44.29 46.54 107.17
CA LEU A 751 44.73 46.41 105.77
C LEU A 751 45.92 47.38 105.61
N GLU A 752 47.18 46.91 105.51
CA GLU A 752 48.33 47.85 105.48
C GLU A 752 49.68 47.33 104.93
N GLN A 753 49.77 46.30 104.07
CA GLN A 753 51.07 45.90 103.49
C GLN A 753 51.01 45.45 102.02
N THR A 754 51.04 46.43 101.11
CA THR A 754 51.38 46.27 99.68
C THR A 754 52.24 47.46 99.29
N ASP A 755 53.54 47.29 98.99
CA ASP A 755 54.29 48.33 98.24
C ASP A 755 55.63 47.93 97.61
N ALA A 756 56.05 46.66 97.64
CA ALA A 756 57.31 46.25 97.00
C ALA A 756 57.15 45.61 95.60
N ALA A 757 55.92 45.26 95.17
CA ALA A 757 55.68 44.54 93.92
C ALA A 757 55.26 45.43 92.72
N LEU A 758 55.03 46.73 92.92
CA LEU A 758 54.48 47.63 91.90
C LEU A 758 55.54 48.25 90.98
N ASN A 759 56.82 48.24 91.36
CA ASN A 759 57.88 48.95 90.64
C ASN A 759 58.56 48.15 89.51
N GLU A 760 58.36 46.83 89.45
CA GLU A 760 58.90 45.98 88.36
C GLU A 760 58.02 45.99 87.11
N MET A 761 56.71 46.26 87.23
CA MET A 761 55.78 46.28 86.09
C MET A 761 55.88 47.53 85.21
N LYS A 762 56.49 48.63 85.69
CA LYS A 762 56.53 49.91 84.95
C LYS A 762 57.56 49.91 83.82
N ALA A 763 58.64 49.14 83.91
CA ALA A 763 59.68 49.11 82.87
C ALA A 763 59.29 48.33 81.59
N LEU A 764 58.29 47.44 81.70
CA LEU A 764 57.78 46.63 80.58
C LEU A 764 56.72 47.35 79.72
N ALA A 765 56.24 48.51 80.18
CA ALA A 765 55.19 49.29 79.51
C ALA A 765 55.75 50.22 78.42
N ASP A 766 56.98 50.73 78.58
CA ASP A 766 57.56 51.71 77.66
C ASP A 766 58.04 51.08 76.33
N GLU A 767 58.46 49.81 76.33
CA GLU A 767 58.83 49.06 75.11
C GLU A 767 57.60 48.71 74.23
N ARG A 768 56.40 48.66 74.82
CA ARG A 768 55.15 48.38 74.09
C ARG A 768 54.58 49.61 73.37
N LEU A 769 54.94 50.83 73.79
CA LEU A 769 54.41 52.07 73.20
C LEU A 769 55.00 52.35 71.80
N GLU A 770 56.26 51.99 71.56
CA GLU A 770 56.94 52.23 70.27
C GLU A 770 56.43 51.29 69.15
N ARG A 771 55.91 50.11 69.51
CA ARG A 771 55.25 49.14 68.60
C ARG A 771 53.86 49.61 68.13
N ILE A 772 53.17 50.43 68.93
CA ILE A 772 51.81 50.91 68.65
C ILE A 772 51.82 51.99 67.56
N HIS A 773 52.81 52.89 67.54
CA HIS A 773 52.88 53.96 66.52
C HIS A 773 53.16 53.45 65.09
N THR A 774 53.85 52.31 64.94
CA THR A 774 54.10 51.68 63.63
C THR A 774 52.85 50.99 63.06
N LEU A 775 51.93 50.55 63.92
CA LEU A 775 50.63 49.95 63.54
C LEU A 775 49.58 51.00 63.14
N GLU A 776 49.63 52.22 63.68
CA GLU A 776 48.71 53.32 63.34
C GLU A 776 48.92 53.88 61.92
N ALA A 777 50.11 53.73 61.34
CA ALA A 777 50.38 54.10 59.94
C ALA A 777 49.80 53.09 58.94
N GLN A 778 49.83 51.79 59.25
CA GLN A 778 49.25 50.72 58.43
C GLN A 778 47.70 50.76 58.41
N LEU A 779 47.07 51.24 59.49
CA LEU A 779 45.61 51.36 59.60
C LEU A 779 45.00 52.41 58.64
N ARG A 780 45.77 53.43 58.23
CA ARG A 780 45.28 54.51 57.35
C ARG A 780 45.18 54.11 55.88
N ASP A 781 45.95 53.13 55.42
CA ASP A 781 45.84 52.60 54.06
C ASP A 781 44.72 51.54 53.94
N THR A 782 44.41 50.83 55.03
CA THR A 782 43.28 49.88 55.11
C THR A 782 41.91 50.59 55.07
N ASP A 783 41.78 51.80 55.64
CA ASP A 783 40.53 52.60 55.62
C ASP A 783 40.14 53.07 54.20
N LYS A 784 41.12 53.31 53.32
CA LYS A 784 40.87 53.67 51.91
C LYS A 784 40.36 52.49 51.07
N ALA A 785 40.80 51.27 51.37
CA ALA A 785 40.32 50.05 50.71
C ALA A 785 38.87 49.70 51.14
N PHE A 786 38.50 49.99 52.40
CA PHE A 786 37.17 49.73 52.94
C PHE A 786 36.07 50.60 52.27
N ARG A 787 36.34 51.89 52.01
CA ARG A 787 35.36 52.79 51.35
C ARG A 787 35.12 52.49 49.86
N PHE A 788 36.02 51.74 49.21
CA PHE A 788 35.80 51.23 47.84
C PHE A 788 34.89 50.00 47.83
N ALA A 789 35.03 49.10 48.82
CA ALA A 789 34.16 47.95 49.00
C ALA A 789 32.72 48.34 49.40
N GLU A 790 32.55 49.40 50.20
CA GLU A 790 31.24 49.92 50.62
C GLU A 790 30.38 50.43 49.45
N ARG A 791 31.00 51.04 48.44
CA ARG A 791 30.30 51.53 47.24
C ARG A 791 29.78 50.39 46.36
N LEU A 792 30.53 49.29 46.24
CA LEU A 792 30.17 48.11 45.44
C LEU A 792 29.06 47.26 46.10
N SER A 793 28.97 47.27 47.45
CA SER A 793 27.90 46.60 48.19
C SER A 793 26.55 47.32 48.09
N LEU A 794 26.53 48.65 47.94
CA LEU A 794 25.30 49.43 47.80
C LEU A 794 24.63 49.26 46.43
N GLU A 795 25.40 49.06 45.35
CA GLU A 795 24.85 48.74 44.02
C GLU A 795 24.23 47.34 43.99
N ARG A 796 24.88 46.33 44.59
CA ARG A 796 24.36 44.95 44.68
C ARG A 796 23.10 44.81 45.55
N LEU A 797 22.86 45.71 46.50
CA LEU A 797 21.68 45.66 47.38
C LEU A 797 20.37 46.02 46.63
N SER A 798 20.46 46.78 45.54
CA SER A 798 19.30 47.15 44.72
C SER A 798 18.80 46.00 43.82
N GLU A 799 19.70 45.14 43.33
CA GLU A 799 19.36 43.97 42.52
C GLU A 799 18.73 42.83 43.35
N ILE A 800 19.12 42.70 44.62
CA ILE A 800 18.57 41.70 45.54
C ILE A 800 17.10 42.02 45.92
N GLN A 801 16.72 43.29 46.04
CA GLN A 801 15.35 43.69 46.38
C GLN A 801 14.32 43.41 45.27
N VAL A 802 14.73 43.38 44.01
CA VAL A 802 13.84 43.03 42.87
C VAL A 802 13.62 41.52 42.77
N LEU A 803 14.60 40.72 43.19
CA LEU A 803 14.49 39.26 43.23
C LEU A 803 13.60 38.77 44.38
N ASP A 804 13.63 39.44 45.54
CA ASP A 804 12.82 39.12 46.72
C ASP A 804 11.31 39.30 46.46
N GLN A 805 10.91 40.37 45.76
CA GLN A 805 9.50 40.61 45.39
C GLN A 805 8.93 39.58 44.41
N ARG A 806 9.77 39.01 43.53
CA ARG A 806 9.37 37.94 42.60
C ARG A 806 9.23 36.58 43.28
N ALA A 807 10.04 36.30 44.30
CA ALA A 807 9.93 35.07 45.10
C ALA A 807 8.60 35.04 45.89
N THR A 808 8.21 36.16 46.50
CA THR A 808 6.97 36.24 47.31
C THR A 808 5.70 36.03 46.46
N ALA A 809 5.69 36.48 45.19
CA ALA A 809 4.55 36.27 44.28
C ALA A 809 4.42 34.81 43.82
N PHE A 810 5.55 34.08 43.75
CA PHE A 810 5.58 32.67 43.36
C PHE A 810 5.11 31.75 44.49
N ASP A 811 5.45 32.08 45.74
CA ASP A 811 5.01 31.33 46.92
C ASP A 811 3.48 31.38 47.14
N LEU A 812 2.85 32.53 46.86
CA LEU A 812 1.39 32.69 46.89
C LEU A 812 0.66 31.87 45.81
N ALA A 813 1.19 31.81 44.59
CA ALA A 813 0.62 30.99 43.51
C ALA A 813 0.78 29.48 43.78
N LEU A 814 1.86 29.09 44.47
CA LEU A 814 2.13 27.72 44.86
C LEU A 814 1.17 27.23 45.97
N GLU A 815 0.80 28.09 46.93
CA GLU A 815 -0.20 27.76 47.96
C GLU A 815 -1.62 27.57 47.38
N GLU A 816 -2.05 28.40 46.42
CA GLU A 816 -3.36 28.27 45.76
C GLU A 816 -3.47 26.95 44.96
N THR A 817 -2.39 26.57 44.27
CA THR A 817 -2.33 25.35 43.46
C THR A 817 -2.31 24.09 44.34
N LYS A 818 -1.63 24.15 45.50
CA LYS A 818 -1.64 23.08 46.51
C LYS A 818 -3.04 22.87 47.11
N ARG A 819 -3.83 23.93 47.29
CA ARG A 819 -5.21 23.87 47.79
C ARG A 819 -6.15 23.17 46.80
N LEU A 820 -6.15 23.58 45.53
CA LEU A 820 -6.99 23.00 44.47
C LEU A 820 -6.65 21.54 44.15
N SER A 821 -5.37 21.17 44.26
CA SER A 821 -4.92 19.78 44.06
C SER A 821 -5.39 18.85 45.18
N LYS A 822 -5.40 19.34 46.44
CA LYS A 822 -5.95 18.59 47.59
C LYS A 822 -7.44 18.30 47.47
N GLU A 823 -8.24 19.24 46.96
CA GLU A 823 -9.69 19.04 46.74
C GLU A 823 -9.97 18.03 45.61
N ARG A 824 -9.20 18.07 44.52
CA ARG A 824 -9.33 17.13 43.39
C ARG A 824 -8.92 15.70 43.74
N LEU A 825 -7.88 15.53 44.56
CA LEU A 825 -7.43 14.22 45.02
C LEU A 825 -8.49 13.54 45.90
N ALA A 826 -9.19 14.30 46.75
CA ALA A 826 -10.28 13.78 47.57
C ALA A 826 -11.49 13.31 46.73
N GLN A 827 -11.81 14.00 45.63
CA GLN A 827 -12.88 13.61 44.70
C GLN A 827 -12.51 12.35 43.90
N LEU A 828 -11.26 12.22 43.46
CA LEU A 828 -10.78 11.06 42.71
C LEU A 828 -10.73 9.80 43.58
N MET A 829 -10.31 9.89 44.84
CA MET A 829 -10.30 8.76 45.77
C MET A 829 -11.71 8.23 46.08
N ALA A 830 -12.72 9.10 46.10
CA ALA A 830 -14.13 8.69 46.28
C ALA A 830 -14.68 7.95 45.05
N LEU A 831 -14.26 8.37 43.84
CA LEU A 831 -14.67 7.75 42.58
C LEU A 831 -14.01 6.37 42.39
N ASP A 832 -12.76 6.22 42.81
CA ASP A 832 -12.00 4.97 42.69
C ASP A 832 -12.55 3.88 43.63
N ALA A 833 -13.03 4.28 44.82
CA ALA A 833 -13.74 3.37 45.72
C ALA A 833 -15.08 2.86 45.12
N GLN A 834 -15.82 3.71 44.40
CA GLN A 834 -17.04 3.29 43.69
C GLN A 834 -16.72 2.34 42.52
N LEU A 835 -15.64 2.60 41.78
CA LEU A 835 -15.19 1.75 40.67
C LEU A 835 -14.77 0.35 41.16
N ALA A 836 -14.09 0.25 42.29
CA ALA A 836 -13.72 -1.03 42.89
C ALA A 836 -14.94 -1.87 43.30
N GLU A 837 -15.98 -1.23 43.84
CA GLU A 837 -17.23 -1.90 44.22
C GLU A 837 -18.05 -2.34 42.98
N THR A 838 -18.02 -1.54 41.91
CA THR A 838 -18.70 -1.86 40.64
C THR A 838 -18.02 -3.03 39.91
N ASN A 839 -16.68 -3.09 39.94
CA ASN A 839 -15.91 -4.19 39.33
C ASN A 839 -16.14 -5.51 40.06
N LYS A 840 -16.25 -5.47 41.39
CA LYS A 840 -16.58 -6.67 42.18
C LYS A 840 -17.97 -7.22 41.82
N ALA A 841 -18.96 -6.35 41.64
CA ALA A 841 -20.29 -6.75 41.18
C ALA A 841 -20.28 -7.35 39.76
N LEU A 842 -19.41 -6.85 38.87
CA LEU A 842 -19.26 -7.36 37.51
C LEU A 842 -18.67 -8.78 37.48
N ASP A 843 -17.70 -9.06 38.36
CA ASP A 843 -17.10 -10.40 38.47
C ASP A 843 -18.08 -11.43 39.04
N GLU A 844 -18.93 -11.04 40.02
CA GLU A 844 -20.02 -11.89 40.52
C GLU A 844 -21.06 -12.21 39.42
N VAL A 845 -21.35 -11.26 38.53
CA VAL A 845 -22.25 -11.47 37.37
C VAL A 845 -21.61 -12.41 36.34
N LYS A 846 -20.29 -12.35 36.13
CA LYS A 846 -19.58 -13.28 35.23
C LYS A 846 -19.62 -14.71 35.75
N GLU A 847 -19.37 -14.93 37.04
CA GLU A 847 -19.45 -16.28 37.63
C GLU A 847 -20.87 -16.85 37.53
N LEU A 848 -21.91 -16.05 37.82
CA LEU A 848 -23.31 -16.46 37.64
C LEU A 848 -23.68 -16.76 36.18
N SER A 849 -23.04 -16.08 35.23
CA SER A 849 -23.26 -16.29 33.80
C SER A 849 -22.62 -17.58 33.30
N ILE A 850 -21.43 -17.92 33.81
CA ILE A 850 -20.76 -19.20 33.54
C ILE A 850 -21.58 -20.36 34.12
N GLU A 851 -22.06 -20.23 35.36
CA GLU A 851 -22.88 -21.27 36.00
C GLU A 851 -24.24 -21.48 35.27
N ARG A 852 -24.79 -20.42 34.67
CA ARG A 852 -25.99 -20.51 33.83
C ARG A 852 -25.72 -21.17 32.48
N LEU A 853 -24.55 -20.94 31.89
CA LEU A 853 -24.13 -21.57 30.64
C LEU A 853 -23.95 -23.07 30.81
N ASP A 854 -23.34 -23.51 31.90
CA ASP A 854 -23.20 -24.93 32.23
C ASP A 854 -24.57 -25.60 32.47
N LYS A 855 -25.50 -24.92 33.14
CA LYS A 855 -26.89 -25.41 33.30
C LYS A 855 -27.63 -25.49 31.97
N LEU A 856 -27.41 -24.55 31.05
CA LEU A 856 -28.02 -24.55 29.73
C LEU A 856 -27.47 -25.68 28.85
N MET A 857 -26.17 -25.96 28.91
CA MET A 857 -25.57 -27.10 28.21
C MET A 857 -26.11 -28.43 28.74
N LEU A 858 -26.27 -28.57 30.06
CA LEU A 858 -26.87 -29.76 30.66
C LEU A 858 -28.35 -29.94 30.26
N LEU A 859 -29.10 -28.82 30.18
CA LEU A 859 -30.49 -28.82 29.71
C LEU A 859 -30.58 -29.17 28.22
N GLU A 860 -29.63 -28.73 27.40
CA GLU A 860 -29.56 -29.07 25.98
C GLU A 860 -29.30 -30.57 25.79
N GLU A 861 -28.43 -31.15 26.62
CA GLU A 861 -28.14 -32.59 26.60
C GLU A 861 -29.37 -33.42 27.05
N GLN A 862 -30.07 -32.98 28.11
CA GLN A 862 -31.33 -33.58 28.53
C GLN A 862 -32.46 -33.43 27.49
N LEU A 863 -32.48 -32.31 26.75
CA LEU A 863 -33.41 -32.09 25.64
C LEU A 863 -33.12 -33.01 24.45
N LYS A 864 -31.85 -33.30 24.17
CA LYS A 864 -31.44 -34.27 23.13
C LYS A 864 -31.82 -35.70 23.54
N GLU A 865 -31.63 -36.09 24.80
CA GLU A 865 -32.07 -37.40 25.30
C GLU A 865 -33.59 -37.56 25.31
N THR A 866 -34.33 -36.51 25.70
CA THR A 866 -35.80 -36.54 25.66
C THR A 866 -36.35 -36.51 24.23
N ALA A 867 -35.71 -35.81 23.31
CA ALA A 867 -36.04 -35.84 21.88
C ALA A 867 -35.83 -37.24 21.28
N ALA A 868 -34.68 -37.88 21.57
CA ALA A 868 -34.41 -39.25 21.13
C ALA A 868 -35.43 -40.25 21.70
N ALA A 869 -35.80 -40.12 22.98
CA ALA A 869 -36.84 -40.95 23.59
C ALA A 869 -38.24 -40.69 22.98
N HIS A 870 -38.53 -39.46 22.54
CA HIS A 870 -39.78 -39.13 21.87
C HIS A 870 -39.85 -39.69 20.44
N GLU A 871 -38.72 -39.69 19.74
CA GLU A 871 -38.56 -40.28 18.40
C GLU A 871 -38.73 -41.80 18.45
N THR A 872 -38.16 -42.47 19.45
CA THR A 872 -38.36 -43.92 19.65
C THR A 872 -39.83 -44.25 19.98
N ARG A 873 -40.54 -43.39 20.73
CA ARG A 873 -41.98 -43.57 21.00
C ARG A 873 -42.85 -43.32 19.76
N LEU A 874 -42.45 -42.40 18.89
CA LEU A 874 -43.11 -42.15 17.60
C LEU A 874 -42.94 -43.34 16.66
N GLU A 875 -41.75 -43.93 16.57
CA GLU A 875 -41.52 -45.15 15.80
C GLU A 875 -42.32 -46.35 16.33
N GLN A 876 -42.44 -46.50 17.66
CA GLN A 876 -43.28 -47.52 18.27
C GLN A 876 -44.78 -47.29 18.04
N ALA A 877 -45.23 -46.02 18.02
CA ALA A 877 -46.61 -45.66 17.71
C ALA A 877 -46.94 -45.88 16.23
N ASP A 878 -46.02 -45.59 15.32
CA ASP A 878 -46.17 -45.86 13.89
C ASP A 878 -46.18 -47.36 13.59
N ALA A 879 -45.34 -48.15 14.26
CA ALA A 879 -45.39 -49.61 14.17
C ALA A 879 -46.74 -50.17 14.66
N ALA A 880 -47.27 -49.66 15.77
CA ALA A 880 -48.59 -50.06 16.28
C ALA A 880 -49.73 -49.61 15.34
N LEU A 881 -49.60 -48.46 14.67
CA LEU A 881 -50.57 -47.97 13.70
C LEU A 881 -50.58 -48.82 12.42
N ILE A 882 -49.41 -49.29 11.98
CA ILE A 882 -49.27 -50.22 10.85
C ILE A 882 -49.91 -51.57 11.20
N GLU A 883 -49.68 -52.09 12.40
CA GLU A 883 -50.25 -53.36 12.87
C GLU A 883 -51.79 -53.25 13.02
N MET A 884 -52.30 -52.13 13.54
CA MET A 884 -53.74 -51.85 13.58
C MET A 884 -54.36 -51.74 12.18
N LYS A 885 -53.66 -51.14 11.20
CA LYS A 885 -54.12 -51.09 9.80
C LYS A 885 -54.19 -52.49 9.19
N ALA A 886 -53.17 -53.32 9.40
CA ALA A 886 -53.17 -54.70 8.91
C ALA A 886 -54.35 -55.53 9.51
N LEU A 887 -54.62 -55.36 10.80
CA LEU A 887 -55.77 -55.99 11.48
C LEU A 887 -57.12 -55.44 10.98
N ALA A 888 -57.20 -54.15 10.63
CA ALA A 888 -58.39 -53.55 10.05
C ALA A 888 -58.66 -54.06 8.63
N ASP A 889 -57.60 -54.20 7.81
CA ASP A 889 -57.70 -54.73 6.45
C ASP A 889 -58.09 -56.22 6.45
N GLU A 890 -57.51 -57.03 7.36
CA GLU A 890 -57.90 -58.44 7.53
C GLU A 890 -59.38 -58.57 7.94
N ARG A 891 -59.86 -57.70 8.84
CA ARG A 891 -61.28 -57.66 9.21
C ARG A 891 -62.17 -57.23 8.04
N LEU A 892 -61.72 -56.28 7.22
CA LEU A 892 -62.45 -55.81 6.05
C LEU A 892 -62.59 -56.93 5.00
N GLU A 893 -61.54 -57.71 4.76
CA GLU A 893 -61.60 -58.89 3.89
C GLU A 893 -62.55 -59.95 4.44
N ARG A 894 -62.55 -60.17 5.76
CA ARG A 894 -63.45 -61.13 6.41
C ARG A 894 -64.92 -60.71 6.34
N ILE A 895 -65.19 -59.40 6.45
CA ILE A 895 -66.53 -58.83 6.22
C ILE A 895 -66.94 -59.02 4.77
N ARG A 896 -66.07 -58.72 3.80
CA ARG A 896 -66.37 -58.95 2.36
C ARG A 896 -66.61 -60.43 2.04
N ALA A 897 -65.89 -61.34 2.68
CA ALA A 897 -66.11 -62.78 2.54
C ALA A 897 -67.47 -63.21 3.12
N LEU A 898 -67.87 -62.64 4.26
CA LEU A 898 -69.19 -62.86 4.86
C LEU A 898 -70.32 -62.24 4.03
N GLU A 899 -70.13 -61.07 3.44
CA GLU A 899 -71.08 -60.45 2.51
C GLU A 899 -71.25 -61.31 1.24
N LEU A 900 -70.17 -61.89 0.71
CA LEU A 900 -70.25 -62.83 -0.40
C LEU A 900 -70.99 -64.12 -0.03
N GLN A 901 -70.79 -64.63 1.19
CA GLN A 901 -71.51 -65.80 1.70
C GLN A 901 -73.00 -65.49 1.93
N LEU A 902 -73.35 -64.30 2.44
CA LEU A 902 -74.74 -63.85 2.57
C LEU A 902 -75.39 -63.65 1.20
N ALA A 903 -74.68 -63.10 0.22
CA ALA A 903 -75.18 -62.95 -1.14
C ALA A 903 -75.38 -64.30 -1.84
N ALA A 904 -74.51 -65.29 -1.59
CA ALA A 904 -74.68 -66.66 -2.07
C ALA A 904 -75.87 -67.38 -1.39
N HIS A 905 -76.08 -67.14 -0.08
CA HIS A 905 -77.22 -67.71 0.65
C HIS A 905 -78.57 -67.09 0.24
N ALA A 906 -78.60 -65.78 -0.04
CA ALA A 906 -79.78 -65.08 -0.58
C ALA A 906 -80.11 -65.47 -2.04
N ALA A 907 -79.16 -66.01 -2.80
CA ALA A 907 -79.38 -66.52 -4.15
C ALA A 907 -79.90 -67.98 -4.19
N GLU A 908 -79.74 -68.75 -3.11
CA GLU A 908 -80.22 -70.15 -3.00
C GLU A 908 -81.57 -70.31 -2.28
N HIS A 909 -82.12 -69.24 -1.68
CA HIS A 909 -83.37 -69.28 -0.92
C HIS A 909 -84.39 -68.21 -1.33
N SER A 910 -85.16 -68.50 -2.38
CA SER A 910 -86.48 -67.90 -2.62
C SER A 910 -87.49 -68.57 -1.68
N THR A 911 -87.86 -67.95 -0.55
CA THR A 911 -89.18 -68.10 0.10
C THR A 911 -89.34 -67.18 1.32
N ASP A 912 -90.48 -66.47 1.34
CA ASP A 912 -90.95 -65.45 2.31
C ASP A 912 -91.13 -65.93 3.77
N ALA A 913 -90.03 -66.33 4.42
CA ALA A 913 -89.95 -66.35 5.89
C ALA A 913 -88.69 -65.64 6.40
N GLU A 914 -88.20 -64.70 5.58
CA GLU A 914 -87.14 -63.75 5.86
C GLU A 914 -87.69 -62.45 6.47
N ILE A 915 -86.78 -61.60 6.93
CA ILE A 915 -86.93 -60.25 7.51
C ILE A 915 -86.82 -60.19 9.05
N LYS A 916 -87.35 -61.14 9.83
CA LYS A 916 -87.33 -60.99 11.31
C LYS A 916 -86.04 -61.44 12.02
N THR A 917 -85.21 -62.26 11.39
CA THR A 917 -83.89 -62.69 11.91
C THR A 917 -82.72 -61.93 11.29
N GLY A 918 -82.94 -61.21 10.17
CA GLY A 918 -81.93 -60.37 9.52
C GLY A 918 -81.65 -59.04 10.23
N GLN A 919 -82.64 -58.48 10.95
CA GLN A 919 -82.45 -57.22 11.68
C GLN A 919 -81.68 -57.37 13.00
N ASP A 920 -81.66 -58.55 13.63
CA ASP A 920 -80.96 -58.77 14.91
C ASP A 920 -79.49 -59.18 14.77
N VAL A 921 -79.09 -59.72 13.60
CA VAL A 921 -77.68 -60.00 13.29
C VAL A 921 -76.98 -58.73 12.78
N ALA A 922 -77.67 -57.88 12.02
CA ALA A 922 -77.16 -56.57 11.57
C ALA A 922 -77.00 -55.52 12.70
N LYS A 923 -77.54 -55.79 13.89
CA LYS A 923 -77.38 -54.95 15.09
C LYS A 923 -76.25 -55.41 16.01
N LYS A 924 -75.64 -56.58 15.74
CA LYS A 924 -74.59 -57.21 16.57
C LYS A 924 -73.25 -57.42 15.83
N LEU A 925 -73.24 -57.43 14.50
CA LEU A 925 -72.08 -57.05 13.68
C LEU A 925 -71.88 -55.53 13.77
#